data_AF-Q57E33-F1
#
_entry.id   AF-Q57E33-F1
#
_cell.length_a   1.000
_cell.length_b   1.000
_cell.length_c   1.000
_cell.angle_alpha   90.00
_cell.angle_beta   90.00
_cell.angle_gamma   90.00
#
_symmetry.space_group_name_H-M   'P 1'
#
loop_
_entity.id
_entity.type
_entity.pdbx_description
1 polymer ?
#
loop_
_entity_poly.entity_id
_entity_poly.type
_entity_poly.pdbx_seq_one_letter_code
_entity_poly.pdbx_strand_id
1 'polypeptide(L)'
;MNRHTPISNIRIGHSACPHDCPSTCALDVELLDERMIGRVRGSKDNSYTAGVICAKVARYAERVHHPDRLKHPLVRAGGKGEGLWKEASWQAALDLIAERFERAEREYGSETAWPFFYAGTMGLVQRDSIQRLRHAKGYSNQFDSYCTNTAWTGYFAGTGSLTGPDPREMAKADCVVIWGTNAAATQVNVMTHAVRARKERGAKIVAIDVYANATVRQADMGIVLKPGTDGAFACAVMHVLFRDGLADRDYLQRYTDDPKGLEAHLQTRTPQWAAPITSLSVGEIEAFAHLVGRTKRTYFRLGYGFTRQRNGAVNMHAAASIACVTGAFQYEGGGAFHSNSGIFRMDKREIEGRAFQKNGIRYLDQSKIGRILTGDSEALYGGPPVTAMLIQNTNPMNVTPEQRLVRKGFAREDLFVAVHEQFMTDTARMADVLLPATTFLEHDDIYRGGGQQHVVLGPKLIEPHADARPNIFVINELAKRLGVGHLPGFELDERTLIDHMNANSALPDFDTLKEKRFVDLQPSFEEAHYLNGFKWPDGKFRFRPDWLGSPSPNKPPEAMGLQGPYQTIPEFPDHWEVIEAADAEHPFRLTTSPAHNFLNSTFAETPTSTAKEIRPELLIHPDDAEALGIADGDRIEIGNHRGEVVLHAVLHAGQKRGVVVSEGLFPNSAFERGEGINTLVGAQSPAPYGGLAVHDTKIWIKAYPARA
;
A
#
# COMPACT_ATOMS: atom_id res chain seq x y z
N MET A 1 -33.81 28.70 -16.22
CA MET A 1 -34.92 28.72 -15.25
C MET A 1 -34.59 27.75 -14.13
N ASN A 2 -34.21 28.29 -12.96
CA ASN A 2 -33.92 27.51 -11.76
C ASN A 2 -35.22 26.98 -11.16
N ARG A 3 -35.54 25.71 -11.40
CA ARG A 3 -36.50 24.99 -10.56
C ARG A 3 -35.75 24.42 -9.36
N HIS A 4 -35.67 25.22 -8.29
CA HIS A 4 -35.48 24.68 -6.96
C HIS A 4 -36.77 23.98 -6.55
N THR A 5 -36.90 22.71 -6.96
CA THR A 5 -37.80 21.79 -6.25
C THR A 5 -37.16 21.58 -4.87
N PRO A 6 -37.86 21.85 -3.75
CA PRO A 6 -37.32 21.56 -2.43
C PRO A 6 -37.12 20.05 -2.35
N ILE A 7 -35.87 19.58 -2.26
CA ILE A 7 -35.58 18.17 -2.00
C ILE A 7 -35.93 17.93 -0.53
N SER A 8 -37.18 17.54 -0.29
CA SER A 8 -37.69 17.07 0.99
C SER A 8 -36.97 15.76 1.38
N ASN A 9 -36.27 15.78 2.52
CA ASN A 9 -35.62 14.65 3.19
C ASN A 9 -34.67 13.78 2.35
N ILE A 10 -33.46 14.28 2.05
CA ILE A 10 -32.34 13.46 1.57
C ILE A 10 -32.01 12.41 2.65
N ARG A 11 -32.09 11.11 2.29
CA ARG A 11 -31.70 10.02 3.19
C ARG A 11 -30.17 9.94 3.27
N ILE A 12 -29.63 9.73 4.47
CA ILE A 12 -28.20 9.49 4.67
C ILE A 12 -27.97 8.00 4.87
N GLY A 13 -27.12 7.40 4.03
CA GLY A 13 -26.56 6.07 4.24
C GLY A 13 -25.19 6.13 4.91
N HIS A 14 -24.81 5.06 5.60
CA HIS A 14 -23.51 4.95 6.27
C HIS A 14 -22.70 3.82 5.64
N SER A 15 -21.41 4.04 5.40
CA SER A 15 -20.52 3.06 4.78
C SER A 15 -19.06 3.29 5.17
N ALA A 16 -18.14 2.51 4.58
CA ALA A 16 -16.71 2.61 4.77
C ALA A 16 -16.00 2.89 3.45
N CYS A 17 -14.97 3.74 3.47
CA CYS A 17 -14.09 3.93 2.32
C CYS A 17 -13.29 2.63 2.06
N PRO A 18 -13.35 2.04 0.86
CA PRO A 18 -12.78 0.73 0.57
C PRO A 18 -11.34 0.77 0.04
N HIS A 19 -10.77 1.97 -0.15
CA HIS A 19 -9.55 2.13 -0.93
C HIS A 19 -8.28 1.88 -0.11
N ASP A 20 -7.19 1.56 -0.80
CA ASP A 20 -5.85 1.29 -0.25
C ASP A 20 -5.24 2.50 0.47
N CYS A 21 -5.73 2.73 1.69
CA CYS A 21 -5.33 3.79 2.61
C CYS A 21 -5.52 3.28 4.04
N PRO A 22 -4.59 3.55 4.98
CA PRO A 22 -4.69 3.04 6.35
C PRO A 22 -5.92 3.54 7.13
N SER A 23 -6.58 4.62 6.70
CA SER A 23 -7.66 5.26 7.46
C SER A 23 -8.97 4.46 7.48
N THR A 24 -9.35 3.81 6.38
CA THR A 24 -10.67 3.17 6.21
C THR A 24 -11.79 4.08 6.71
N CYS A 25 -11.93 5.26 6.09
CA CYS A 25 -12.79 6.32 6.60
C CYS A 25 -14.25 5.86 6.74
N ALA A 26 -14.89 6.15 7.89
CA ALA A 26 -16.34 6.01 8.02
C ALA A 26 -17.03 7.15 7.26
N LEU A 27 -18.05 6.82 6.47
CA LEU A 27 -18.68 7.71 5.50
C LEU A 27 -20.16 7.94 5.82
N ASP A 28 -20.61 9.18 5.63
CA ASP A 28 -22.01 9.56 5.51
C ASP A 28 -22.27 9.91 4.03
N VAL A 29 -23.23 9.24 3.41
CA VAL A 29 -23.51 9.31 1.97
C VAL A 29 -24.93 9.82 1.74
N GLU A 30 -25.07 10.94 1.04
CA GLU A 30 -26.39 11.43 0.61
C GLU A 30 -26.96 10.48 -0.46
N LEU A 31 -28.16 9.93 -0.23
CA LEU A 31 -28.86 9.05 -1.15
C LEU A 31 -30.00 9.83 -1.80
N LEU A 32 -29.87 10.08 -3.11
CA LEU A 32 -30.83 10.86 -3.89
C LEU A 32 -31.98 9.99 -4.39
N ASP A 33 -31.68 8.77 -4.81
CA ASP A 33 -32.64 7.72 -5.16
C ASP A 33 -32.01 6.32 -4.99
N GLU A 34 -32.60 5.29 -5.59
CA GLU A 34 -32.10 3.91 -5.52
C GLU A 34 -30.74 3.68 -6.20
N ARG A 35 -30.30 4.56 -7.10
CA ARG A 35 -29.08 4.42 -7.91
C ARG A 35 -28.13 5.61 -7.75
N MET A 36 -28.64 6.77 -7.36
CA MET A 36 -27.91 8.02 -7.33
C MET A 36 -27.52 8.44 -5.91
N ILE A 37 -26.22 8.69 -5.72
CA ILE A 37 -25.69 9.38 -4.54
C ILE A 37 -25.44 10.87 -4.81
N GLY A 38 -25.50 11.68 -3.76
CA GLY A 38 -25.09 13.08 -3.71
C GLY A 38 -23.71 13.24 -3.09
N ARG A 39 -23.58 14.10 -2.08
CA ARG A 39 -22.29 14.33 -1.40
C ARG A 39 -21.90 13.16 -0.51
N VAL A 40 -20.59 12.94 -0.41
CA VAL A 40 -19.98 12.03 0.55
C VAL A 40 -19.22 12.85 1.59
N ARG A 41 -19.42 12.54 2.87
CA ARG A 41 -18.78 13.20 4.01
C ARG A 41 -18.17 12.15 4.93
N GLY A 42 -17.19 12.54 5.74
CA GLY A 42 -16.76 11.69 6.84
C GLY A 42 -17.80 11.69 7.95
N SER A 43 -18.04 10.53 8.55
CA SER A 43 -18.87 10.43 9.75
C SER A 43 -18.14 11.06 10.93
N LYS A 44 -18.83 11.94 11.68
CA LYS A 44 -18.29 12.59 12.87
C LYS A 44 -18.17 11.63 14.07
N ASP A 45 -18.93 10.55 14.04
CA ASP A 45 -19.01 9.61 15.16
C ASP A 45 -17.77 8.72 15.25
N ASN A 46 -17.07 8.52 14.12
CA ASN A 46 -15.82 7.78 14.13
C ASN A 46 -14.69 8.66 14.70
N SER A 47 -14.25 8.33 15.91
CA SER A 47 -13.32 9.14 16.70
C SER A 47 -11.94 9.36 16.06
N TYR A 48 -11.47 8.45 15.21
CA TYR A 48 -10.19 8.61 14.51
C TYR A 48 -10.32 9.47 13.27
N THR A 49 -11.28 9.17 12.39
CA THR A 49 -11.45 9.92 11.13
C THR A 49 -12.08 11.29 11.38
N ALA A 50 -12.85 11.43 12.45
CA ALA A 50 -13.36 12.67 13.02
C ALA A 50 -14.08 13.56 11.99
N GLY A 51 -14.86 12.94 11.09
CA GLY A 51 -15.57 13.65 10.02
C GLY A 51 -14.71 14.09 8.84
N VAL A 52 -13.41 13.77 8.82
CA VAL A 52 -12.47 14.16 7.77
C VAL A 52 -12.21 13.01 6.79
N ILE A 53 -12.39 13.31 5.50
CA ILE A 53 -12.07 12.42 4.38
C ILE A 53 -11.26 13.17 3.32
N CYS A 54 -10.54 12.44 2.47
CA CYS A 54 -9.77 13.06 1.40
C CYS A 54 -10.68 13.59 0.26
N ALA A 55 -10.15 14.52 -0.53
CA ALA A 55 -10.88 15.11 -1.66
C ALA A 55 -11.31 14.09 -2.71
N LYS A 56 -10.58 12.98 -2.86
CA LYS A 56 -10.92 11.90 -3.80
C LYS A 56 -12.27 11.26 -3.45
N VAL A 57 -12.45 10.88 -2.18
CA VAL A 57 -13.68 10.23 -1.71
C VAL A 57 -14.81 11.22 -1.48
N ALA A 58 -14.52 12.46 -1.08
CA ALA A 58 -15.54 13.50 -0.96
C ALA A 58 -16.28 13.77 -2.29
N ARG A 59 -15.63 13.46 -3.41
CA ARG A 59 -16.16 13.59 -4.78
C ARG A 59 -16.47 12.24 -5.42
N TYR A 60 -16.72 11.19 -4.63
CA TYR A 60 -16.93 9.84 -5.16
C TYR A 60 -18.09 9.75 -6.16
N ALA A 61 -19.06 10.69 -6.11
CA ALA A 61 -20.10 10.87 -7.13
C ALA A 61 -19.53 11.00 -8.56
N GLU A 62 -18.35 11.62 -8.75
CA GLU A 62 -17.67 11.72 -10.05
C GLU A 62 -17.27 10.35 -10.60
N ARG A 63 -17.00 9.38 -9.72
CA ARG A 63 -16.56 8.04 -10.10
C ARG A 63 -17.71 7.04 -10.20
N VAL A 64 -18.58 6.97 -9.18
CA VAL A 64 -19.67 5.98 -9.16
C VAL A 64 -20.69 6.22 -10.29
N HIS A 65 -20.86 7.48 -10.71
CA HIS A 65 -21.74 7.87 -11.82
C HIS A 65 -20.99 8.13 -13.13
N HIS A 66 -19.71 7.75 -13.21
CA HIS A 66 -18.90 8.04 -14.38
C HIS A 66 -19.47 7.34 -15.63
N PRO A 67 -19.61 8.04 -16.77
CA PRO A 67 -20.23 7.47 -17.97
C PRO A 67 -19.46 6.27 -18.55
N ASP A 68 -18.14 6.23 -18.34
CA ASP A 68 -17.25 5.18 -18.84
C ASP A 68 -17.17 3.95 -17.92
N ARG A 69 -18.00 3.86 -16.88
CA ARG A 69 -18.13 2.62 -16.10
C ARG A 69 -18.55 1.47 -17.00
N LEU A 70 -17.95 0.30 -16.80
CA LEU A 70 -18.30 -0.91 -17.54
C LEU A 70 -19.73 -1.32 -17.22
N LYS A 71 -20.52 -1.61 -18.26
CA LYS A 71 -21.96 -1.88 -18.16
C LYS A 71 -22.33 -3.34 -18.34
N HIS A 72 -21.69 -3.99 -19.31
CA HIS A 72 -22.00 -5.34 -19.76
C HIS A 72 -20.72 -6.17 -19.83
N PRO A 73 -20.79 -7.51 -19.69
CA PRO A 73 -19.67 -8.39 -20.00
C PRO A 73 -19.22 -8.20 -21.46
N LEU A 74 -17.90 -8.18 -21.67
CA LEU A 74 -17.29 -8.06 -22.98
C LEU A 74 -16.36 -9.26 -23.24
N VAL A 75 -16.36 -9.74 -24.48
CA VAL A 75 -15.41 -10.74 -24.99
C VAL A 75 -14.57 -10.10 -26.08
N ARG A 76 -13.26 -10.33 -26.04
CA ARG A 76 -12.33 -9.78 -27.03
C ARG A 76 -12.65 -10.34 -28.42
N ALA A 77 -12.65 -9.46 -29.42
CA ALA A 77 -12.94 -9.80 -30.82
C ALA A 77 -11.74 -9.63 -31.77
N GLY A 78 -10.62 -9.05 -31.29
CA GLY A 78 -9.37 -8.88 -32.03
C GLY A 78 -8.16 -9.38 -31.26
N GLY A 79 -6.97 -8.91 -31.65
CA GLY A 79 -5.72 -9.16 -30.93
C GLY A 79 -5.69 -8.51 -29.54
N LYS A 80 -4.88 -9.06 -28.63
CA LYS A 80 -4.73 -8.50 -27.28
C LYS A 80 -4.25 -7.04 -27.34
N GLY A 81 -5.00 -6.14 -26.69
CA GLY A 81 -4.69 -4.71 -26.65
C GLY A 81 -5.26 -3.87 -27.81
N GLU A 82 -5.86 -4.47 -28.84
CA GLU A 82 -6.43 -3.73 -29.98
C GLU A 82 -7.72 -2.95 -29.64
N GLY A 83 -8.38 -3.30 -28.53
CA GLY A 83 -9.60 -2.62 -28.09
C GLY A 83 -10.87 -3.00 -28.86
N LEU A 84 -10.86 -4.11 -29.59
CA LEU A 84 -12.03 -4.65 -30.28
C LEU A 84 -12.80 -5.61 -29.39
N TRP A 85 -14.05 -5.29 -29.08
CA TRP A 85 -14.90 -6.01 -28.13
C TRP A 85 -16.26 -6.37 -28.72
N LYS A 86 -16.83 -7.49 -28.23
CA LYS A 86 -18.23 -7.85 -28.42
C LYS A 86 -18.90 -7.98 -27.06
N GLU A 87 -20.10 -7.43 -26.93
CA GLU A 87 -20.93 -7.67 -25.75
C GLU A 87 -21.31 -9.16 -25.64
N ALA A 88 -21.36 -9.65 -24.42
CA ALA A 88 -21.76 -11.01 -24.09
C ALA A 88 -22.74 -11.02 -22.92
N SER A 89 -23.57 -12.05 -22.84
CA SER A 89 -24.33 -12.31 -21.61
C SER A 89 -23.39 -12.76 -20.50
N TRP A 90 -23.79 -12.53 -19.25
CA TRP A 90 -23.07 -13.06 -18.08
C TRP A 90 -22.86 -14.56 -18.16
N GLN A 91 -23.89 -15.30 -18.58
CA GLN A 91 -23.82 -16.75 -18.75
C GLN A 91 -22.72 -17.14 -19.75
N ALA A 92 -22.73 -16.56 -20.95
CA ALA A 92 -21.75 -16.88 -21.99
C ALA A 92 -20.32 -16.49 -21.58
N ALA A 93 -20.16 -15.35 -20.91
CA ALA A 93 -18.85 -14.90 -20.43
C ALA A 93 -18.30 -15.85 -19.34
N LEU A 94 -19.11 -16.25 -18.37
CA LEU A 94 -18.72 -17.17 -17.30
C LEU A 94 -18.45 -18.59 -17.82
N ASP A 95 -19.25 -19.06 -18.78
CA ASP A 95 -19.04 -20.36 -19.44
C ASP A 95 -17.70 -20.38 -20.20
N LEU A 96 -17.39 -19.32 -20.95
CA LEU A 96 -16.12 -19.19 -21.64
C LEU A 96 -14.94 -19.16 -20.66
N ILE A 97 -15.05 -18.45 -19.54
CA ILE A 97 -14.00 -18.46 -18.50
C ILE A 97 -13.79 -19.88 -17.97
N ALA A 98 -14.88 -20.57 -17.59
CA ALA A 98 -14.79 -21.93 -17.07
C ALA A 98 -14.16 -22.90 -18.09
N GLU A 99 -14.61 -22.87 -19.35
CA GLU A 99 -14.07 -23.71 -20.43
C GLU A 99 -12.55 -23.51 -20.60
N ARG A 100 -12.10 -22.25 -20.56
CA ARG A 100 -10.68 -21.89 -20.74
C ARG A 100 -9.83 -22.32 -19.55
N PHE A 101 -10.35 -22.18 -18.33
CA PHE A 101 -9.68 -22.66 -17.13
C PHE A 101 -9.57 -24.19 -17.13
N GLU A 102 -10.65 -24.92 -17.43
CA GLU A 102 -10.60 -26.38 -17.52
C GLU A 102 -9.67 -26.87 -18.62
N ARG A 103 -9.63 -26.17 -19.77
CA ARG A 103 -8.68 -26.50 -20.84
C ARG A 103 -7.24 -26.33 -20.37
N ALA A 104 -6.92 -25.21 -19.72
CA ALA A 104 -5.60 -24.96 -19.17
C ALA A 104 -5.21 -26.04 -18.14
N GLU A 105 -6.13 -26.38 -17.23
CA GLU A 105 -5.95 -27.46 -16.26
C GLU A 105 -5.65 -28.81 -16.92
N ARG A 106 -6.37 -29.19 -17.98
CA ARG A 106 -6.14 -30.45 -18.70
C ARG A 106 -4.77 -30.49 -19.39
N GLU A 107 -4.27 -29.34 -19.84
CA GLU A 107 -3.03 -29.25 -20.63
C GLU A 107 -1.78 -29.13 -19.75
N TYR A 108 -1.84 -28.34 -18.67
CA TYR A 108 -0.69 -27.97 -17.85
C TYR A 108 -0.83 -28.28 -16.35
N GLY A 109 -1.97 -28.83 -15.93
CA GLY A 109 -2.29 -29.02 -14.51
C GLY A 109 -2.84 -27.76 -13.84
N SER A 110 -3.42 -27.90 -12.64
CA SER A 110 -4.14 -26.81 -11.96
C SER A 110 -3.28 -25.59 -11.63
N GLU A 111 -1.99 -25.79 -11.37
CA GLU A 111 -1.07 -24.70 -11.04
C GLU A 111 -0.81 -23.75 -12.21
N THR A 112 -1.21 -24.06 -13.44
CA THR A 112 -1.15 -23.10 -14.55
C THR A 112 -2.13 -21.93 -14.40
N ALA A 113 -3.21 -22.13 -13.64
CA ALA A 113 -4.19 -21.09 -13.36
C ALA A 113 -3.75 -20.24 -12.17
N TRP A 114 -3.92 -18.93 -12.29
CA TRP A 114 -3.53 -17.98 -11.26
C TRP A 114 -4.63 -16.93 -11.01
N PRO A 115 -5.45 -17.11 -9.96
CA PRO A 115 -6.28 -16.05 -9.42
C PRO A 115 -5.39 -14.95 -8.81
N PHE A 116 -5.59 -13.71 -9.25
CA PHE A 116 -4.69 -12.59 -8.98
C PHE A 116 -5.47 -11.37 -8.48
N PHE A 117 -5.17 -10.91 -7.27
CA PHE A 117 -5.92 -9.82 -6.65
C PHE A 117 -5.06 -8.95 -5.73
N TYR A 118 -5.51 -7.74 -5.40
CA TYR A 118 -4.89 -6.93 -4.36
C TYR A 118 -5.88 -5.92 -3.72
N ALA A 119 -5.45 -4.67 -3.51
CA ALA A 119 -6.09 -3.69 -2.63
C ALA A 119 -6.93 -2.60 -3.33
N GLY A 120 -7.33 -2.76 -4.61
CA GLY A 120 -8.18 -1.79 -5.31
C GLY A 120 -9.55 -1.57 -4.64
N THR A 121 -10.11 -2.65 -4.07
CA THR A 121 -11.22 -2.66 -3.11
C THR A 121 -10.81 -3.58 -1.96
N MET A 122 -10.85 -3.07 -0.72
CA MET A 122 -10.28 -3.75 0.46
C MET A 122 -11.30 -4.43 1.38
N GLY A 123 -12.57 -4.48 0.99
CA GLY A 123 -13.59 -5.18 1.75
C GLY A 123 -13.26 -6.68 1.83
N LEU A 124 -13.45 -7.28 3.01
CA LEU A 124 -12.90 -8.60 3.30
C LEU A 124 -13.59 -9.69 2.46
N VAL A 125 -14.89 -9.61 2.26
CA VAL A 125 -15.61 -10.60 1.45
C VAL A 125 -15.26 -10.43 -0.02
N GLN A 126 -15.38 -9.21 -0.55
CA GLN A 126 -15.20 -8.98 -1.98
C GLN A 126 -13.74 -9.14 -2.41
N ARG A 127 -12.78 -8.84 -1.54
CA ARG A 127 -11.35 -9.01 -1.83
C ARG A 127 -10.92 -10.47 -1.67
N ASP A 128 -11.21 -11.10 -0.53
CA ASP A 128 -10.53 -12.34 -0.13
C ASP A 128 -11.23 -13.62 -0.61
N SER A 129 -12.50 -13.56 -1.04
CA SER A 129 -13.25 -14.75 -1.50
C SER A 129 -12.63 -15.45 -2.71
N ILE A 130 -11.82 -14.75 -3.52
CA ILE A 130 -11.07 -15.35 -4.63
C ILE A 130 -10.12 -16.47 -4.17
N GLN A 131 -9.65 -16.42 -2.92
CA GLN A 131 -8.84 -17.48 -2.32
C GLN A 131 -9.62 -18.80 -2.21
N ARG A 132 -10.94 -18.76 -1.98
CA ARG A 132 -11.76 -19.97 -1.86
C ARG A 132 -11.73 -20.78 -3.15
N LEU A 133 -11.91 -20.12 -4.30
CA LEU A 133 -11.79 -20.76 -5.61
C LEU A 133 -10.38 -21.29 -5.83
N ARG A 134 -9.35 -20.52 -5.48
CA ARG A 134 -7.95 -20.94 -5.57
C ARG A 134 -7.70 -22.25 -4.82
N HIS A 135 -8.10 -22.31 -3.55
CA HIS A 135 -7.87 -23.46 -2.70
C HIS A 135 -8.67 -24.69 -3.18
N ALA A 136 -9.97 -24.53 -3.45
CA ALA A 136 -10.84 -25.60 -3.93
C ALA A 136 -10.29 -26.28 -5.20
N LYS A 137 -9.82 -25.47 -6.16
CA LYS A 137 -9.27 -25.99 -7.41
C LYS A 137 -7.81 -26.41 -7.33
N GLY A 138 -7.05 -25.93 -6.33
CA GLY A 138 -5.60 -26.15 -6.27
C GLY A 138 -4.85 -25.33 -7.32
N TYR A 139 -5.31 -24.11 -7.56
CA TYR A 139 -4.62 -23.15 -8.41
C TYR A 139 -3.41 -22.55 -7.68
N SER A 140 -2.44 -22.03 -8.44
CA SER A 140 -1.22 -21.42 -7.88
C SER A 140 -1.55 -20.44 -6.77
N ASN A 141 -0.82 -20.48 -5.65
CA ASN A 141 -0.89 -19.50 -4.58
C ASN A 141 -0.25 -18.17 -4.96
N GLN A 142 -0.60 -17.11 -4.23
CA GLN A 142 -0.05 -15.77 -4.41
C GLN A 142 0.68 -15.37 -3.14
N PHE A 143 1.87 -14.82 -3.30
CA PHE A 143 2.58 -14.12 -2.24
C PHE A 143 2.37 -12.61 -2.40
N ASP A 144 1.61 -12.04 -1.48
CA ASP A 144 1.08 -10.66 -1.50
C ASP A 144 2.15 -9.62 -1.14
N SER A 145 3.10 -9.38 -2.05
CA SER A 145 4.33 -8.66 -1.74
C SER A 145 4.30 -7.13 -2.00
N TYR A 146 3.26 -6.59 -2.67
CA TYR A 146 3.32 -5.22 -3.16
C TYR A 146 3.47 -4.12 -2.11
N CYS A 147 2.68 -4.12 -1.04
CA CYS A 147 2.50 -2.93 -0.20
C CYS A 147 3.26 -2.98 1.12
N THR A 148 3.08 -4.06 1.89
CA THR A 148 3.39 -4.03 3.31
C THR A 148 4.68 -4.75 3.68
N ASN A 149 5.27 -5.55 2.78
CA ASN A 149 6.33 -6.49 3.14
C ASN A 149 7.50 -5.85 3.90
N THR A 150 8.15 -4.84 3.32
CA THR A 150 9.32 -4.22 3.97
C THR A 150 8.98 -3.54 5.30
N ALA A 151 7.88 -2.78 5.34
CA ALA A 151 7.46 -2.03 6.52
C ALA A 151 7.07 -2.95 7.69
N TRP A 152 6.23 -3.95 7.41
CA TRP A 152 5.75 -4.88 8.43
C TRP A 152 6.88 -5.73 8.98
N THR A 153 7.81 -6.19 8.12
CA THR A 153 8.96 -6.97 8.57
C THR A 153 9.83 -6.15 9.52
N GLY A 154 10.16 -4.91 9.19
CA GLY A 154 10.99 -4.06 10.05
C GLY A 154 10.33 -3.67 11.37
N TYR A 155 9.05 -3.31 11.35
CA TYR A 155 8.33 -2.94 12.57
C TYR A 155 8.09 -4.15 13.48
N PHE A 156 7.73 -5.29 12.90
CA PHE A 156 7.52 -6.54 13.62
C PHE A 156 8.82 -7.07 14.23
N ALA A 157 9.95 -6.94 13.53
CA ALA A 157 11.26 -7.37 14.01
C ALA A 157 11.57 -6.79 15.40
N GLY A 158 11.27 -5.51 15.62
CA GLY A 158 11.44 -4.87 16.93
C GLY A 158 10.37 -5.28 17.94
N THR A 159 9.09 -5.16 17.55
CA THR A 159 7.95 -5.16 18.49
C THR A 159 7.29 -6.52 18.74
N GLY A 160 7.50 -7.49 17.86
CA GLY A 160 6.83 -8.81 17.86
C GLY A 160 5.36 -8.77 17.45
N SER A 161 4.83 -7.61 17.02
CA SER A 161 3.41 -7.45 16.66
C SER A 161 3.16 -6.20 15.82
N LEU A 162 2.18 -6.26 14.91
CA LEU A 162 1.67 -5.06 14.20
C LEU A 162 0.62 -4.33 15.04
N THR A 163 1.06 -3.83 16.20
CA THR A 163 0.26 -3.06 17.16
C THR A 163 1.05 -1.82 17.61
N GLY A 164 0.39 -0.86 18.25
CA GLY A 164 1.06 0.24 18.92
C GLY A 164 0.08 1.19 19.62
N PRO A 165 0.59 2.34 20.10
CA PRO A 165 -0.19 3.39 20.71
C PRO A 165 -1.44 3.76 19.90
N ASP A 166 -2.51 4.15 20.60
CA ASP A 166 -3.73 4.61 19.93
C ASP A 166 -3.40 5.79 19.01
N PRO A 167 -3.70 5.72 17.70
CA PRO A 167 -3.38 6.80 16.76
C PRO A 167 -4.12 8.11 17.05
N ARG A 168 -5.18 8.11 17.86
CA ARG A 168 -5.83 9.33 18.35
C ARG A 168 -4.95 10.08 19.35
N GLU A 169 -4.00 9.42 20.00
CA GLU A 169 -3.07 10.05 20.92
C GLU A 169 -2.07 10.98 20.25
N MET A 170 -1.95 10.96 18.91
CA MET A 170 -1.26 12.01 18.18
C MET A 170 -1.75 13.41 18.58
N ALA A 171 -3.05 13.57 18.90
CA ALA A 171 -3.62 14.84 19.39
C ALA A 171 -3.16 15.22 20.81
N LYS A 172 -2.63 14.26 21.58
CA LYS A 172 -2.17 14.43 22.97
C LYS A 172 -0.64 14.57 23.08
N ALA A 173 0.07 14.49 21.95
CA ALA A 173 1.52 14.60 21.89
C ALA A 173 2.01 16.04 22.07
N ASP A 174 3.26 16.20 22.50
CA ASP A 174 3.99 17.49 22.52
C ASP A 174 4.97 17.60 21.33
N CYS A 175 5.24 16.47 20.66
CA CYS A 175 5.91 16.40 19.36
C CYS A 175 5.29 15.28 18.54
N VAL A 176 4.91 15.55 17.29
CA VAL A 176 4.43 14.53 16.35
C VAL A 176 5.44 14.41 15.22
N VAL A 177 6.11 13.25 15.13
CA VAL A 177 7.06 12.93 14.06
C VAL A 177 6.35 12.11 13.00
N ILE A 178 6.18 12.66 11.80
CA ILE A 178 5.60 11.99 10.64
C ILE A 178 6.75 11.56 9.72
N TRP A 179 7.03 10.26 9.66
CA TRP A 179 8.18 9.73 8.91
C TRP A 179 7.75 8.98 7.66
N GLY A 180 8.22 9.41 6.49
CA GLY A 180 7.99 8.76 5.19
C GLY A 180 6.52 8.68 4.79
N THR A 181 5.73 9.70 5.13
CA THR A 181 4.31 9.81 4.78
C THR A 181 3.95 11.23 4.37
N ASN A 182 3.49 11.40 3.13
CA ASN A 182 2.78 12.61 2.71
C ASN A 182 1.33 12.61 3.25
N ALA A 183 1.19 12.69 4.58
CA ALA A 183 -0.08 12.67 5.29
C ALA A 183 -1.12 13.68 4.78
N ALA A 184 -0.67 14.85 4.28
CA ALA A 184 -1.55 15.84 3.66
C ALA A 184 -2.27 15.33 2.39
N ALA A 185 -1.77 14.28 1.73
CA ALA A 185 -2.34 13.69 0.52
C ALA A 185 -2.82 12.24 0.68
N THR A 186 -2.12 11.44 1.49
CA THR A 186 -2.27 9.97 1.52
C THR A 186 -2.90 9.43 2.80
N GLN A 187 -2.92 10.20 3.89
CA GLN A 187 -3.57 9.84 5.16
C GLN A 187 -3.97 11.09 5.94
N VAL A 188 -4.93 11.86 5.41
CA VAL A 188 -5.31 13.20 5.91
C VAL A 188 -5.69 13.25 7.39
N ASN A 189 -6.17 12.13 7.96
CA ASN A 189 -6.53 12.02 9.37
C ASN A 189 -5.30 12.15 10.30
N VAL A 190 -4.10 11.76 9.85
CA VAL A 190 -2.85 12.01 10.60
C VAL A 190 -2.65 13.51 10.79
N MET A 191 -2.84 14.30 9.73
CA MET A 191 -2.74 15.76 9.83
C MET A 191 -3.83 16.36 10.72
N THR A 192 -5.05 15.78 10.72
CA THR A 192 -6.11 16.19 11.65
C THR A 192 -5.67 16.12 13.11
N HIS A 193 -5.09 14.99 13.53
CA HIS A 193 -4.62 14.82 14.91
C HIS A 193 -3.35 15.61 15.20
N ALA A 194 -2.39 15.67 14.27
CA ALA A 194 -1.16 16.42 14.46
C ALA A 194 -1.41 17.94 14.59
N VAL A 195 -2.31 18.50 13.76
CA VAL A 195 -2.71 19.90 13.86
C VAL A 195 -3.51 20.16 15.14
N ARG A 196 -4.31 19.20 15.62
CA ARG A 196 -4.98 19.29 16.91
C ARG A 196 -3.96 19.41 18.05
N ALA A 197 -2.95 18.55 18.09
CA ALA A 197 -1.87 18.65 19.08
C ALA A 197 -1.13 19.99 19.01
N ARG A 198 -0.81 20.48 17.81
CA ARG A 198 -0.20 21.81 17.63
C ARG A 198 -1.06 22.91 18.25
N LYS A 199 -2.38 22.90 18.00
CA LYS A 199 -3.31 23.93 18.48
C LYS A 199 -3.58 23.85 19.97
N GLU A 200 -3.79 22.65 20.51
CA GLU A 200 -4.23 22.44 21.89
C GLU A 200 -3.07 22.32 22.87
N ARG A 201 -1.89 21.92 22.41
CA ARG A 201 -0.71 21.64 23.26
C ARG A 201 0.54 22.40 22.85
N GLY A 202 0.52 23.14 21.75
CA GLY A 202 1.74 23.76 21.20
C GLY A 202 2.72 22.76 20.62
N ALA A 203 2.24 21.56 20.26
CA ALA A 203 3.10 20.48 19.77
C ALA A 203 3.87 20.86 18.51
N LYS A 204 5.13 20.45 18.43
CA LYS A 204 5.93 20.54 17.19
C LYS A 204 5.56 19.41 16.24
N ILE A 205 5.29 19.72 14.98
CA ILE A 205 5.15 18.71 13.92
C ILE A 205 6.48 18.62 13.20
N VAL A 206 7.07 17.43 13.19
CA VAL A 206 8.25 17.10 12.40
C VAL A 206 7.83 16.23 11.23
N ALA A 207 8.36 16.49 10.04
CA ALA A 207 8.15 15.65 8.87
C ALA A 207 9.48 15.23 8.28
N ILE A 208 9.69 13.91 8.14
CA ILE A 208 10.91 13.32 7.58
C ILE A 208 10.53 12.63 6.27
N ASP A 209 11.14 13.05 5.16
CA ASP A 209 10.84 12.50 3.84
C ASP A 209 12.02 12.68 2.88
N VAL A 210 11.89 12.23 1.63
CA VAL A 210 12.95 12.34 0.61
C VAL A 210 12.84 13.60 -0.26
N TYR A 211 11.74 14.32 -0.13
CA TYR A 211 11.51 15.61 -0.77
C TYR A 211 10.49 16.45 0.03
N ALA A 212 10.49 17.76 -0.19
CA ALA A 212 9.65 18.73 0.49
C ALA A 212 8.20 18.69 -0.01
N ASN A 213 7.51 17.59 0.24
CA ASN A 213 6.09 17.41 -0.09
C ASN A 213 5.16 18.29 0.77
N ALA A 214 3.85 18.17 0.55
CA ALA A 214 2.85 18.99 1.22
C ALA A 214 2.87 18.86 2.77
N THR A 215 3.22 17.70 3.32
CA THR A 215 3.39 17.52 4.77
C THR A 215 4.65 18.21 5.27
N VAL A 216 5.78 18.04 4.57
CA VAL A 216 7.06 18.66 4.94
C VAL A 216 6.95 20.19 4.97
N ARG A 217 6.27 20.78 3.97
CA ARG A 217 6.04 22.24 3.91
C ARG A 217 5.13 22.78 5.02
N GLN A 218 4.33 21.93 5.67
CA GLN A 218 3.46 22.30 6.79
C GLN A 218 4.08 22.04 8.17
N ALA A 219 5.21 21.34 8.21
CA ALA A 219 5.89 20.95 9.44
C ALA A 219 6.63 22.15 10.08
N ASP A 220 6.78 22.11 11.40
CA ASP A 220 7.64 23.04 12.14
C ASP A 220 9.12 22.73 11.89
N MET A 221 9.44 21.47 11.59
CA MET A 221 10.76 21.00 11.19
C MET A 221 10.62 19.98 10.06
N GLY A 222 11.15 20.31 8.89
CA GLY A 222 11.23 19.40 7.74
C GLY A 222 12.64 18.83 7.64
N ILE A 223 12.77 17.49 7.65
CA ILE A 223 14.02 16.79 7.42
C ILE A 223 13.92 16.10 6.06
N VAL A 224 14.65 16.62 5.07
CA VAL A 224 14.72 16.04 3.73
C VAL A 224 16.04 15.32 3.56
N LEU A 225 16.01 13.99 3.48
CA LEU A 225 17.20 13.14 3.36
C LEU A 225 17.25 12.37 2.04
N LYS A 226 18.40 11.77 1.71
CA LYS A 226 18.51 10.92 0.51
C LYS A 226 17.72 9.60 0.67
N PRO A 227 17.00 9.13 -0.35
CA PRO A 227 16.39 7.80 -0.33
C PRO A 227 17.46 6.73 -0.06
N GLY A 228 17.18 5.79 0.83
CA GLY A 228 18.12 4.73 1.24
C GLY A 228 18.80 4.98 2.58
N THR A 229 18.64 6.16 3.19
CA THR A 229 19.57 6.63 4.24
C THR A 229 18.93 6.84 5.61
N ASP A 230 17.66 6.48 5.76
CA ASP A 230 16.90 6.62 7.02
C ASP A 230 17.55 5.88 8.19
N GLY A 231 18.13 4.69 7.96
CA GLY A 231 18.91 3.98 8.96
C GLY A 231 20.12 4.76 9.47
N ALA A 232 20.85 5.45 8.58
CA ALA A 232 21.98 6.30 8.98
C ALA A 232 21.52 7.48 9.85
N PHE A 233 20.41 8.12 9.45
CA PHE A 233 19.81 9.20 10.23
C PHE A 233 19.37 8.72 11.62
N ALA A 234 18.63 7.61 11.69
CA ALA A 234 18.15 7.05 12.96
C ALA A 234 19.31 6.67 13.89
N CYS A 235 20.37 6.06 13.38
CA CYS A 235 21.55 5.70 14.18
C CYS A 235 22.29 6.92 14.71
N ALA A 236 22.48 7.97 13.90
CA ALA A 236 23.11 9.20 14.38
C ALA A 236 22.26 9.95 15.40
N VAL A 237 20.93 9.88 15.28
CA VAL A 237 20.02 10.40 16.31
C VAL A 237 20.20 9.63 17.62
N MET A 238 20.16 8.30 17.58
CA MET A 238 20.34 7.49 18.79
C MET A 238 21.74 7.67 19.40
N HIS A 239 22.78 7.83 18.58
CA HIS A 239 24.13 8.19 19.05
C HIS A 239 24.10 9.47 19.90
N VAL A 240 23.49 10.54 19.39
CA VAL A 240 23.37 11.82 20.10
C VAL A 240 22.57 11.65 21.41
N LEU A 241 21.50 10.84 21.38
CA LEU A 241 20.69 10.56 22.57
C LEU A 241 21.51 9.89 23.68
N PHE A 242 22.37 8.92 23.36
CA PHE A 242 23.27 8.30 24.34
C PHE A 242 24.40 9.25 24.78
N ARG A 243 25.08 9.88 23.82
CA ARG A 243 26.21 10.81 24.04
C ARG A 243 25.82 11.93 25.01
N ASP A 244 24.63 12.50 24.84
CA ASP A 244 24.20 13.69 25.57
C ASP A 244 23.28 13.36 26.77
N GLY A 245 23.16 12.09 27.14
CA GLY A 245 22.40 11.66 28.32
C GLY A 245 20.88 11.84 28.19
N LEU A 246 20.35 11.81 26.97
CA LEU A 246 18.91 11.95 26.67
C LEU A 246 18.19 10.60 26.52
N ALA A 247 18.94 9.50 26.40
CA ALA A 247 18.38 8.14 26.39
C ALA A 247 17.77 7.76 27.75
N ASP A 248 16.59 7.15 27.73
CA ASP A 248 15.90 6.64 28.92
C ASP A 248 16.47 5.27 29.32
N ARG A 249 17.53 5.31 30.14
CA ARG A 249 18.25 4.10 30.57
C ARG A 249 17.38 3.15 31.40
N ASP A 250 16.43 3.68 32.18
CA ASP A 250 15.55 2.87 33.02
C ASP A 250 14.54 2.09 32.18
N TYR A 251 13.93 2.75 31.19
CA TYR A 251 13.04 2.10 30.24
C TYR A 251 13.78 1.04 29.42
N LEU A 252 14.95 1.40 28.88
CA LEU A 252 15.79 0.51 28.09
C LEU A 252 16.13 -0.77 28.87
N GLN A 253 16.57 -0.65 30.13
CA GLN A 253 16.95 -1.81 30.94
C GLN A 253 15.79 -2.78 31.20
N ARG A 254 14.56 -2.28 31.28
CA ARG A 254 13.35 -3.08 31.56
C ARG A 254 12.76 -3.71 30.30
N TYR A 255 12.63 -2.93 29.22
CA TYR A 255 11.79 -3.28 28.09
C TYR A 255 12.56 -3.61 26.80
N THR A 256 13.89 -3.68 26.83
CA THR A 256 14.70 -4.00 25.64
C THR A 256 15.67 -5.15 25.91
N ASP A 257 16.11 -5.81 24.83
CA ASP A 257 16.98 -6.99 24.87
C ASP A 257 18.44 -6.66 25.17
N ASP A 258 19.05 -5.74 24.43
CA ASP A 258 20.48 -5.41 24.53
C ASP A 258 20.78 -3.91 24.35
N PRO A 259 20.45 -3.07 25.35
CA PRO A 259 20.72 -1.64 25.27
C PRO A 259 22.21 -1.28 25.35
N LYS A 260 23.03 -2.10 26.01
CA LYS A 260 24.49 -1.86 26.11
C LYS A 260 25.21 -2.16 24.80
N GLY A 261 24.85 -3.26 24.14
CA GLY A 261 25.37 -3.60 22.83
C GLY A 261 24.95 -2.57 21.78
N LEU A 262 23.70 -2.07 21.84
CA LEU A 262 23.25 -0.98 20.98
C LEU A 262 24.10 0.30 21.19
N GLU A 263 24.28 0.74 22.44
CA GLU A 263 25.08 1.94 22.74
C GLU A 263 26.52 1.80 22.24
N ALA A 264 27.14 0.63 22.42
CA ALA A 264 28.47 0.33 21.89
C ALA A 264 28.51 0.36 20.35
N HIS A 265 27.51 -0.25 19.68
CA HIS A 265 27.39 -0.25 18.23
C HIS A 265 27.30 1.18 17.66
N LEU A 266 26.57 2.07 18.34
CA LEU A 266 26.32 3.44 17.90
C LEU A 266 27.49 4.40 18.10
N GLN A 267 28.56 4.03 18.81
CA GLN A 267 29.69 4.94 19.10
C GLN A 267 30.32 5.56 17.85
N THR A 268 30.35 4.83 16.73
CA THR A 268 30.91 5.32 15.45
C THR A 268 29.87 5.94 14.52
N ARG A 269 28.58 5.83 14.82
CA ARG A 269 27.48 6.38 14.00
C ARG A 269 27.22 7.83 14.39
N THR A 270 28.24 8.68 14.34
CA THR A 270 28.13 10.09 14.74
C THR A 270 27.31 10.91 13.74
N PRO A 271 26.86 12.13 14.10
CA PRO A 271 26.29 13.07 13.13
C PRO A 271 27.24 13.36 11.95
N GLN A 272 28.56 13.42 12.18
CA GLN A 272 29.56 13.63 11.13
C GLN A 272 29.65 12.45 10.16
N TRP A 273 29.43 11.23 10.65
CA TRP A 273 29.33 10.04 9.81
C TRP A 273 28.05 10.03 8.97
N ALA A 274 26.90 10.36 9.57
CA ALA A 274 25.62 10.32 8.87
C ALA A 274 25.41 11.49 7.90
N ALA A 275 26.02 12.65 8.15
CA ALA A 275 25.88 13.84 7.29
C ALA A 275 26.19 13.58 5.80
N PRO A 276 27.35 13.01 5.39
CA PRO A 276 27.62 12.72 3.99
C PRO A 276 26.68 11.64 3.40
N ILE A 277 26.24 10.67 4.20
CA ILE A 277 25.35 9.59 3.77
C ILE A 277 23.96 10.14 3.45
N THR A 278 23.37 10.85 4.42
CA THR A 278 21.99 11.39 4.35
C THR A 278 21.90 12.68 3.54
N SER A 279 23.01 13.39 3.38
CA SER A 279 23.09 14.77 2.88
C SER A 279 22.35 15.80 3.74
N LEU A 280 22.18 15.48 5.03
CA LEU A 280 21.81 16.42 6.08
C LEU A 280 23.07 17.05 6.67
N SER A 281 22.93 18.26 7.21
CA SER A 281 23.95 18.85 8.06
C SER A 281 23.98 18.18 9.43
N VAL A 282 25.15 18.24 10.09
CA VAL A 282 25.29 17.83 11.50
C VAL A 282 24.27 18.54 12.39
N GLY A 283 24.04 19.83 12.15
CA GLY A 283 23.10 20.64 12.93
C GLY A 283 21.65 20.17 12.79
N GLU A 284 21.20 19.77 11.60
CA GLU A 284 19.86 19.19 11.41
C GLU A 284 19.68 17.89 12.21
N ILE A 285 20.70 17.02 12.21
CA ILE A 285 20.69 15.76 12.95
C ILE A 285 20.63 16.01 14.47
N GLU A 286 21.51 16.87 14.99
CA GLU A 286 21.55 17.20 16.42
C GLU A 286 20.27 17.92 16.87
N ALA A 287 19.73 18.83 16.06
CA ALA A 287 18.50 19.53 16.37
C ALA A 287 17.30 18.58 16.52
N PHE A 288 17.15 17.62 15.60
CA PHE A 288 16.11 16.60 15.71
C PHE A 288 16.32 15.70 16.94
N ALA A 289 17.55 15.21 17.15
CA ALA A 289 17.87 14.36 18.30
C ALA A 289 17.58 15.05 19.64
N HIS A 290 17.97 16.32 19.79
CA HIS A 290 17.68 17.09 21.00
C HIS A 290 16.18 17.37 21.19
N LEU A 291 15.43 17.62 20.12
CA LEU A 291 13.98 17.81 20.19
C LEU A 291 13.30 16.55 20.74
N VAL A 292 13.54 15.39 20.12
CA VAL A 292 12.87 14.15 20.54
C VAL A 292 13.40 13.59 21.87
N GLY A 293 14.68 13.83 22.19
CA GLY A 293 15.28 13.41 23.45
C GLY A 293 14.80 14.21 24.66
N ARG A 294 14.44 15.49 24.48
CA ARG A 294 13.90 16.36 25.55
C ARG A 294 12.39 16.26 25.67
N THR A 295 11.68 15.92 24.60
CA THR A 295 10.21 15.82 24.59
C THR A 295 9.75 14.40 24.88
N LYS A 296 9.27 14.15 26.10
CA LYS A 296 8.81 12.82 26.54
C LYS A 296 7.59 12.31 25.76
N ARG A 297 6.61 13.18 25.47
CA ARG A 297 5.41 12.87 24.67
C ARG A 297 5.68 13.07 23.18
N THR A 298 6.65 12.33 22.65
CA THR A 298 6.94 12.30 21.21
C THR A 298 6.25 11.10 20.57
N TYR A 299 5.31 11.37 19.66
CA TYR A 299 4.59 10.35 18.91
C TYR A 299 5.22 10.17 17.53
N PHE A 300 5.79 8.99 17.27
CA PHE A 300 6.41 8.64 15.99
C PHE A 300 5.40 7.90 15.11
N ARG A 301 4.80 8.61 14.15
CA ARG A 301 3.98 8.03 13.09
C ARG A 301 4.89 7.55 11.95
N LEU A 302 5.14 6.25 11.91
CA LEU A 302 6.03 5.61 10.94
C LEU A 302 5.27 5.13 9.70
N GLY A 303 5.58 5.72 8.55
CA GLY A 303 4.95 5.48 7.26
C GLY A 303 5.50 4.31 6.45
N TYR A 304 5.04 4.22 5.21
CA TYR A 304 5.52 3.23 4.23
C TYR A 304 6.61 3.78 3.29
N GLY A 305 6.65 5.10 3.06
CA GLY A 305 7.42 5.69 1.95
C GLY A 305 8.91 5.40 2.03
N PHE A 306 9.51 5.56 3.20
CA PHE A 306 10.94 5.32 3.41
C PHE A 306 11.30 3.82 3.44
N THR A 307 10.31 2.93 3.54
CA THR A 307 10.53 1.48 3.49
C THR A 307 10.39 0.91 2.07
N ARG A 308 9.97 1.71 1.08
CA ARG A 308 9.85 1.29 -0.33
C ARG A 308 11.20 1.18 -1.05
N GLN A 309 12.22 0.71 -0.35
CA GLN A 309 13.61 0.62 -0.78
C GLN A 309 14.13 -0.77 -0.39
N ARG A 310 15.24 -1.22 -0.99
CA ARG A 310 15.76 -2.58 -0.73
C ARG A 310 16.22 -2.80 0.72
N ASN A 311 16.61 -1.74 1.43
CA ASN A 311 16.96 -1.76 2.86
C ASN A 311 15.79 -1.33 3.79
N GLY A 312 14.56 -1.26 3.28
CA GLY A 312 13.43 -0.66 3.98
C GLY A 312 13.04 -1.32 5.32
N ALA A 313 13.25 -2.64 5.47
CA ALA A 313 12.99 -3.32 6.73
C ALA A 313 13.96 -2.87 7.84
N VAL A 314 15.25 -2.72 7.51
CA VAL A 314 16.28 -2.21 8.43
C VAL A 314 15.98 -0.76 8.80
N ASN A 315 15.60 0.07 7.82
CA ASN A 315 15.24 1.46 8.07
C ASN A 315 14.06 1.59 9.04
N MET A 316 12.98 0.81 8.85
CA MET A 316 11.81 0.83 9.74
C MET A 316 12.18 0.40 11.17
N HIS A 317 12.99 -0.65 11.30
CA HIS A 317 13.48 -1.12 12.60
C HIS A 317 14.32 -0.06 13.32
N ALA A 318 15.20 0.64 12.57
CA ALA A 318 16.02 1.71 13.12
C ALA A 318 15.19 2.93 13.55
N ALA A 319 14.21 3.35 12.75
CA ALA A 319 13.31 4.44 13.10
C ALA A 319 12.45 4.11 14.34
N ALA A 320 11.92 2.89 14.44
CA ALA A 320 11.15 2.44 15.60
C ALA A 320 12.01 2.38 16.88
N SER A 321 13.30 2.06 16.74
CA SER A 321 14.25 1.96 17.86
C SER A 321 14.43 3.29 18.61
N ILE A 322 14.27 4.44 17.93
CA ILE A 322 14.36 5.77 18.57
C ILE A 322 13.34 5.91 19.69
N ALA A 323 12.09 5.47 19.49
CA ALA A 323 11.04 5.57 20.49
C ALA A 323 11.33 4.74 21.75
N CYS A 324 12.03 3.62 21.60
CA CYS A 324 12.52 2.83 22.73
C CYS A 324 13.70 3.52 23.44
N VAL A 325 14.65 4.10 22.70
CA VAL A 325 15.79 4.84 23.27
C VAL A 325 15.32 6.07 24.05
N THR A 326 14.29 6.78 23.61
CA THR A 326 13.73 7.92 24.33
C THR A 326 12.74 7.54 25.45
N GLY A 327 12.36 6.25 25.55
CA GLY A 327 11.34 5.79 26.49
C GLY A 327 9.93 6.34 26.21
N ALA A 328 9.65 6.72 24.96
CA ALA A 328 8.44 7.48 24.60
C ALA A 328 7.14 6.70 24.83
N PHE A 329 7.19 5.36 24.77
CA PHE A 329 6.05 4.49 25.03
C PHE A 329 5.47 4.65 26.45
N GLN A 330 6.21 5.18 27.43
CA GLN A 330 5.71 5.38 28.80
C GLN A 330 4.60 6.43 28.92
N TYR A 331 4.35 7.22 27.88
CA TYR A 331 3.50 8.40 27.96
C TYR A 331 2.36 8.35 26.95
N GLU A 332 1.18 8.76 27.39
CA GLU A 332 0.07 9.09 26.52
C GLU A 332 0.45 10.23 25.57
N GLY A 333 0.25 10.03 24.27
CA GLY A 333 0.79 10.90 23.22
C GLY A 333 2.27 10.64 22.89
N GLY A 334 2.83 9.51 23.33
CA GLY A 334 4.18 9.06 23.01
C GLY A 334 4.24 7.65 22.44
N GLY A 335 5.42 7.28 21.92
CA GLY A 335 5.69 5.94 21.37
C GLY A 335 5.77 5.93 19.85
N ALA A 336 5.99 4.76 19.25
CA ALA A 336 6.02 4.58 17.81
C ALA A 336 4.81 3.77 17.31
N PHE A 337 4.26 4.19 16.18
CA PHE A 337 3.08 3.60 15.58
C PHE A 337 3.21 3.48 14.06
N HIS A 338 3.14 2.23 13.58
CA HIS A 338 3.06 1.92 12.15
C HIS A 338 1.67 1.41 11.73
N SER A 339 1.13 0.43 12.45
CA SER A 339 -0.09 -0.28 12.08
C SER A 339 -0.72 -0.91 13.32
N ASN A 340 -2.06 -1.04 13.30
CA ASN A 340 -2.84 -1.77 14.30
C ASN A 340 -3.49 -3.04 13.73
N SER A 341 -2.96 -3.54 12.60
CA SER A 341 -3.51 -4.73 11.93
C SER A 341 -3.51 -6.00 12.81
N GLY A 342 -2.64 -6.07 13.81
CA GLY A 342 -2.57 -7.19 14.77
C GLY A 342 -3.69 -7.23 15.81
N ILE A 343 -4.49 -6.17 15.95
CA ILE A 343 -5.59 -6.07 16.93
C ILE A 343 -6.79 -6.92 16.50
N PHE A 344 -7.15 -6.90 15.21
CA PHE A 344 -8.46 -7.33 14.75
C PHE A 344 -8.75 -8.83 14.90
N ARG A 345 -7.73 -9.70 14.76
CA ARG A 345 -7.82 -11.18 14.91
C ARG A 345 -9.03 -11.84 14.22
N MET A 346 -9.49 -11.27 13.10
CA MET A 346 -10.69 -11.73 12.39
C MET A 346 -10.50 -13.09 11.73
N ASP A 347 -11.46 -13.98 11.91
CA ASP A 347 -11.47 -15.33 11.37
C ASP A 347 -11.97 -15.38 9.92
N LYS A 348 -11.05 -15.24 8.97
CA LYS A 348 -11.35 -15.29 7.53
C LYS A 348 -11.35 -16.69 6.92
N ARG A 349 -11.30 -17.76 7.73
CA ARG A 349 -11.07 -19.13 7.22
C ARG A 349 -12.10 -19.58 6.19
N GLU A 350 -13.38 -19.27 6.41
CA GLU A 350 -14.46 -19.63 5.49
C GLU A 350 -14.48 -18.74 4.24
N ILE A 351 -14.29 -17.42 4.39
CA ILE A 351 -14.13 -16.48 3.27
C ILE A 351 -13.04 -16.95 2.31
N GLU A 352 -11.89 -17.34 2.85
CA GLU A 352 -10.74 -17.78 2.06
C GLU A 352 -10.80 -19.26 1.67
N GLY A 353 -11.76 -20.05 2.17
CA GLY A 353 -11.82 -21.49 1.93
C GLY A 353 -10.61 -22.26 2.42
N ARG A 354 -10.03 -21.89 3.57
CA ARG A 354 -8.79 -22.52 4.08
C ARG A 354 -8.92 -24.02 4.34
N ALA A 355 -10.13 -24.52 4.57
CA ALA A 355 -10.41 -25.96 4.67
C ALA A 355 -10.09 -26.73 3.38
N PHE A 356 -10.06 -26.06 2.21
CA PHE A 356 -9.76 -26.68 0.92
C PHE A 356 -8.31 -26.47 0.49
N GLN A 357 -7.50 -25.80 1.30
CA GLN A 357 -6.11 -25.51 0.95
C GLN A 357 -5.31 -26.80 0.80
N LYS A 358 -4.74 -27.01 -0.39
CA LYS A 358 -3.95 -28.21 -0.70
C LYS A 358 -2.47 -27.95 -0.41
N ASN A 359 -1.82 -28.94 0.21
CA ASN A 359 -0.37 -28.92 0.40
C ASN A 359 0.35 -29.11 -0.94
N GLY A 360 1.56 -28.57 -1.07
CA GLY A 360 2.41 -28.74 -2.25
C GLY A 360 2.08 -27.82 -3.43
N ILE A 361 1.03 -27.00 -3.36
CA ILE A 361 0.71 -26.00 -4.38
C ILE A 361 1.69 -24.82 -4.28
N ARG A 362 2.35 -24.48 -5.38
CA ARG A 362 3.36 -23.41 -5.44
C ARG A 362 2.80 -22.04 -5.07
N TYR A 363 3.68 -21.14 -4.64
CA TYR A 363 3.39 -19.73 -4.46
C TYR A 363 4.11 -18.89 -5.50
N LEU A 364 3.40 -17.91 -6.07
CA LEU A 364 3.94 -16.97 -7.05
C LEU A 364 4.03 -15.58 -6.42
N ASP A 365 5.20 -14.94 -6.52
CA ASP A 365 5.42 -13.57 -6.05
C ASP A 365 4.69 -12.57 -6.96
N GLN A 366 3.71 -11.88 -6.39
CA GLN A 366 2.90 -10.90 -7.11
C GLN A 366 3.75 -9.80 -7.77
N SER A 367 4.87 -9.43 -7.15
CA SER A 367 5.79 -8.42 -7.68
C SER A 367 6.59 -8.87 -8.90
N LYS A 368 6.65 -10.18 -9.18
CA LYS A 368 7.39 -10.76 -10.30
C LYS A 368 6.51 -11.20 -11.46
N ILE A 369 5.27 -10.71 -11.55
CA ILE A 369 4.31 -11.12 -12.61
C ILE A 369 4.89 -11.03 -14.02
N GLY A 370 5.69 -10.00 -14.34
CA GLY A 370 6.37 -9.90 -15.63
C GLY A 370 7.25 -11.11 -15.92
N ARG A 371 8.15 -11.45 -14.99
CA ARG A 371 9.05 -12.61 -15.10
C ARG A 371 8.27 -13.92 -15.20
N ILE A 372 7.27 -14.11 -14.34
CA ILE A 372 6.39 -15.28 -14.29
C ILE A 372 5.70 -15.49 -15.65
N LEU A 373 5.07 -14.45 -16.18
CA LEU A 373 4.35 -14.54 -17.45
C LEU A 373 5.30 -14.65 -18.66
N THR A 374 6.59 -14.37 -18.50
CA THR A 374 7.60 -14.60 -19.55
C THR A 374 8.35 -15.93 -19.41
N GLY A 375 7.98 -16.78 -18.45
CA GLY A 375 8.54 -18.12 -18.32
C GLY A 375 9.85 -18.22 -17.53
N ASP A 376 10.17 -17.21 -16.70
CA ASP A 376 11.34 -17.25 -15.84
C ASP A 376 11.24 -18.42 -14.84
N SER A 377 12.18 -19.36 -14.90
CA SER A 377 12.12 -20.60 -14.13
C SER A 377 12.25 -20.39 -12.63
N GLU A 378 12.98 -19.36 -12.20
CA GLU A 378 13.15 -19.02 -10.78
C GLU A 378 11.84 -18.44 -10.23
N ALA A 379 11.23 -17.48 -10.95
CA ALA A 379 9.97 -16.87 -10.55
C ALA A 379 8.78 -17.83 -10.62
N LEU A 380 8.85 -18.87 -11.46
CA LEU A 380 7.86 -19.96 -11.54
C LEU A 380 8.03 -21.03 -10.46
N TYR A 381 9.13 -21.00 -9.70
CA TYR A 381 9.51 -22.01 -8.71
C TYR A 381 9.43 -23.44 -9.27
N GLY A 382 9.90 -23.63 -10.51
CA GLY A 382 9.89 -24.92 -11.22
C GLY A 382 8.51 -25.44 -11.65
N GLY A 383 7.42 -24.72 -11.37
CA GLY A 383 6.08 -25.11 -11.79
C GLY A 383 5.76 -24.79 -13.26
N PRO A 384 4.56 -25.17 -13.74
CA PRO A 384 4.16 -24.98 -15.14
C PRO A 384 4.07 -23.49 -15.53
N PRO A 385 4.07 -23.14 -16.83
CA PRO A 385 3.75 -21.77 -17.25
C PRO A 385 2.36 -21.37 -16.74
N VAL A 386 2.15 -20.07 -16.49
CA VAL A 386 0.80 -19.53 -16.24
C VAL A 386 0.10 -19.31 -17.58
N THR A 387 -1.09 -19.91 -17.75
CA THR A 387 -1.87 -19.84 -19.00
C THR A 387 -3.33 -19.43 -18.81
N ALA A 388 -3.81 -19.36 -17.56
CA ALA A 388 -5.14 -18.86 -17.24
C ALA A 388 -5.11 -17.93 -16.01
N MET A 389 -5.75 -16.77 -16.08
CA MET A 389 -5.80 -15.80 -14.98
C MET A 389 -7.19 -15.25 -14.76
N LEU A 390 -7.56 -15.07 -13.48
CA LEU A 390 -8.72 -14.29 -13.05
C LEU A 390 -8.21 -13.13 -12.22
N ILE A 391 -8.42 -11.90 -12.69
CA ILE A 391 -7.90 -10.68 -12.08
C ILE A 391 -9.05 -9.85 -11.50
N GLN A 392 -8.94 -9.46 -10.23
CA GLN A 392 -9.87 -8.51 -9.60
C GLN A 392 -9.12 -7.56 -8.64
N ASN A 393 -9.67 -6.37 -8.40
CA ASN A 393 -9.15 -5.40 -7.42
C ASN A 393 -7.68 -4.98 -7.64
N THR A 394 -7.14 -5.07 -8.86
CA THR A 394 -5.76 -4.68 -9.16
C THR A 394 -5.54 -4.44 -10.65
N ASN A 395 -4.61 -3.55 -11.00
CA ASN A 395 -4.28 -3.14 -12.37
C ASN A 395 -2.80 -3.46 -12.70
N PRO A 396 -2.42 -4.76 -12.81
CA PRO A 396 -1.01 -5.17 -12.91
C PRO A 396 -0.25 -4.57 -14.10
N MET A 397 -0.89 -4.34 -15.25
CA MET A 397 -0.26 -3.69 -16.41
C MET A 397 0.26 -2.27 -16.12
N ASN A 398 -0.23 -1.64 -15.06
CA ASN A 398 0.19 -0.30 -14.64
C ASN A 398 1.05 -0.32 -13.37
N VAL A 399 0.62 -1.04 -12.33
CA VAL A 399 1.19 -0.91 -10.98
C VAL A 399 2.45 -1.76 -10.72
N THR A 400 2.82 -2.65 -11.64
CA THR A 400 3.87 -3.65 -11.39
C THR A 400 5.20 -3.26 -12.00
N PRO A 401 6.33 -3.60 -11.35
CA PRO A 401 7.66 -3.30 -11.86
C PRO A 401 7.96 -4.10 -13.14
N GLU A 402 9.06 -3.75 -13.81
CA GLU A 402 9.52 -4.40 -15.04
C GLU A 402 8.42 -4.43 -16.11
N GLN A 403 7.73 -3.29 -16.26
CA GLN A 403 6.48 -3.20 -17.05
C GLN A 403 6.62 -3.77 -18.48
N ARG A 404 7.78 -3.69 -19.13
CA ARG A 404 8.01 -4.31 -20.45
C ARG A 404 7.86 -5.84 -20.43
N LEU A 405 8.33 -6.52 -19.38
CA LEU A 405 8.11 -7.96 -19.21
C LEU A 405 6.64 -8.26 -18.94
N VAL A 406 5.97 -7.40 -18.16
CA VAL A 406 4.53 -7.51 -17.89
C VAL A 406 3.75 -7.41 -19.20
N ARG A 407 4.00 -6.37 -20.01
CA ARG A 407 3.37 -6.19 -21.33
C ARG A 407 3.63 -7.40 -22.24
N LYS A 408 4.87 -7.88 -22.31
CA LYS A 408 5.23 -9.07 -23.09
C LYS A 408 4.47 -10.31 -22.62
N GLY A 409 4.36 -10.51 -21.31
CA GLY A 409 3.63 -11.62 -20.70
C GLY A 409 2.13 -11.56 -20.99
N PHE A 410 1.50 -10.40 -20.81
CA PHE A 410 0.08 -10.21 -21.10
C PHE A 410 -0.26 -10.27 -22.59
N ALA A 411 0.69 -9.98 -23.49
CA ALA A 411 0.49 -10.05 -24.95
C ALA A 411 0.58 -11.48 -25.53
N ARG A 412 0.85 -12.49 -24.70
CA ARG A 412 0.90 -13.89 -25.12
C ARG A 412 -0.47 -14.41 -25.57
N GLU A 413 -0.51 -15.06 -26.74
CA GLU A 413 -1.75 -15.66 -27.28
C GLU A 413 -2.18 -16.93 -26.51
N ASP A 414 -1.25 -17.62 -25.86
CA ASP A 414 -1.54 -18.80 -25.04
C ASP A 414 -1.99 -18.46 -23.61
N LEU A 415 -2.00 -17.18 -23.22
CA LEU A 415 -2.47 -16.71 -21.93
C LEU A 415 -3.92 -16.23 -22.02
N PHE A 416 -4.85 -16.96 -21.41
CA PHE A 416 -6.22 -16.51 -21.19
C PHE A 416 -6.34 -15.65 -19.93
N VAL A 417 -6.95 -14.46 -20.04
CA VAL A 417 -7.11 -13.49 -18.96
C VAL A 417 -8.56 -13.06 -18.84
N ALA A 418 -9.18 -13.35 -17.70
CA ALA A 418 -10.44 -12.76 -17.28
C ALA A 418 -10.18 -11.62 -16.29
N VAL A 419 -10.81 -10.47 -16.50
CA VAL A 419 -10.69 -9.30 -15.61
C VAL A 419 -12.07 -8.89 -15.11
N HIS A 420 -12.23 -8.75 -13.79
CA HIS A 420 -13.44 -8.22 -13.16
C HIS A 420 -13.15 -6.82 -12.63
N GLU A 421 -13.71 -5.81 -13.29
CA GLU A 421 -13.25 -4.42 -13.15
C GLU A 421 -14.39 -3.41 -13.37
N GLN A 422 -14.23 -2.19 -12.86
CA GLN A 422 -15.17 -1.08 -12.95
C GLN A 422 -14.96 -0.22 -14.21
N PHE A 423 -13.73 -0.14 -14.72
CA PHE A 423 -13.32 0.72 -15.84
C PHE A 423 -12.39 0.01 -16.84
N MET A 424 -12.24 0.54 -18.04
CA MET A 424 -11.28 0.03 -19.04
C MET A 424 -9.82 0.43 -18.69
N THR A 425 -9.28 -0.19 -17.63
CA THR A 425 -7.89 -0.01 -17.15
C THR A 425 -6.85 -0.60 -18.13
N ASP A 426 -5.56 -0.31 -17.90
CA ASP A 426 -4.46 -0.89 -18.70
C ASP A 426 -4.49 -2.43 -18.70
N THR A 427 -4.86 -3.06 -17.58
CA THR A 427 -5.06 -4.52 -17.51
C THR A 427 -6.33 -4.97 -18.20
N ALA A 428 -7.45 -4.25 -18.05
CA ALA A 428 -8.71 -4.60 -18.72
C ALA A 428 -8.56 -4.63 -20.25
N ARG A 429 -7.74 -3.73 -20.82
CA ARG A 429 -7.44 -3.70 -22.26
C ARG A 429 -6.75 -4.96 -22.78
N MET A 430 -6.10 -5.74 -21.92
CA MET A 430 -5.41 -6.98 -22.27
C MET A 430 -6.25 -8.25 -22.07
N ALA A 431 -7.47 -8.10 -21.56
CA ALA A 431 -8.34 -9.23 -21.22
C ALA A 431 -8.85 -10.00 -22.46
N ASP A 432 -9.17 -11.26 -22.26
CA ASP A 432 -10.00 -12.08 -23.14
C ASP A 432 -11.48 -11.90 -22.81
N VAL A 433 -11.79 -11.82 -21.52
CA VAL A 433 -13.14 -11.57 -20.99
C VAL A 433 -13.06 -10.47 -19.94
N LEU A 434 -13.91 -9.46 -20.08
CA LEU A 434 -14.05 -8.38 -19.13
C LEU A 434 -15.45 -8.42 -18.50
N LEU A 435 -15.50 -8.44 -17.19
CA LEU A 435 -16.73 -8.50 -16.40
C LEU A 435 -16.94 -7.17 -15.67
N PRO A 436 -18.15 -6.57 -15.67
CA PRO A 436 -18.41 -5.33 -14.94
C PRO A 436 -18.54 -5.57 -13.42
N ALA A 437 -17.72 -4.86 -12.65
CA ALA A 437 -17.70 -4.94 -11.18
C ALA A 437 -18.53 -3.86 -10.50
N THR A 438 -19.12 -4.21 -9.36
CA THR A 438 -19.75 -3.24 -8.46
C THR A 438 -18.71 -2.34 -7.78
N THR A 439 -19.16 -1.18 -7.34
CA THR A 439 -18.48 -0.30 -6.39
C THR A 439 -18.91 -0.63 -4.96
N PHE A 440 -18.20 -0.12 -3.97
CA PHE A 440 -18.45 -0.44 -2.54
C PHE A 440 -19.81 0.03 -2.01
N LEU A 441 -20.53 0.87 -2.76
CA LEU A 441 -21.88 1.32 -2.41
C LEU A 441 -22.97 0.41 -2.99
N GLU A 442 -22.60 -0.54 -3.85
CA GLU A 442 -23.50 -1.40 -4.61
C GLU A 442 -23.49 -2.86 -4.12
N HIS A 443 -22.71 -3.17 -3.06
CA HIS A 443 -22.63 -4.48 -2.42
C HIS A 443 -22.44 -4.35 -0.90
N ASP A 444 -22.74 -5.41 -0.17
CA ASP A 444 -22.44 -5.53 1.26
C ASP A 444 -20.98 -5.98 1.46
N ASP A 445 -20.26 -5.40 2.41
CA ASP A 445 -18.95 -5.87 2.87
C ASP A 445 -18.62 -5.31 4.27
N ILE A 446 -17.48 -5.72 4.81
CA ILE A 446 -16.92 -5.29 6.09
C ILE A 446 -15.43 -4.95 5.93
N TYR A 447 -15.00 -3.92 6.66
CA TYR A 447 -13.69 -3.31 6.50
C TYR A 447 -13.00 -3.16 7.85
N ARG A 448 -11.68 -3.17 7.82
CA ARG A 448 -10.83 -2.88 8.98
C ARG A 448 -9.82 -1.78 8.65
N GLY A 449 -9.50 -0.95 9.64
CA GLY A 449 -8.42 0.04 9.52
C GLY A 449 -7.04 -0.62 9.43
N GLY A 450 -6.11 0.03 8.72
CA GLY A 450 -4.68 -0.32 8.79
C GLY A 450 -3.91 0.56 9.77
N GLY A 451 -4.31 1.83 9.89
CA GLY A 451 -3.70 2.86 10.73
C GLY A 451 -4.58 3.31 11.89
N GLN A 452 -5.60 2.50 12.22
CA GLN A 452 -6.58 2.71 13.28
C GLN A 452 -7.31 1.38 13.53
N GLN A 453 -8.05 1.26 14.64
CA GLN A 453 -8.54 -0.01 15.22
C GLN A 453 -10.06 -0.22 15.16
N HIS A 454 -10.78 0.53 14.34
CA HIS A 454 -12.21 0.35 14.10
C HIS A 454 -12.44 -0.71 13.01
N VAL A 455 -13.42 -1.57 13.25
CA VAL A 455 -14.09 -2.40 12.22
C VAL A 455 -15.32 -1.64 11.77
N VAL A 456 -15.49 -1.44 10.46
CA VAL A 456 -16.54 -0.60 9.88
C VAL A 456 -17.34 -1.41 8.88
N LEU A 457 -18.67 -1.36 8.97
CA LEU A 457 -19.55 -1.99 7.98
C LEU A 457 -19.67 -1.11 6.74
N GLY A 458 -19.61 -1.71 5.55
CA GLY A 458 -19.98 -1.06 4.29
C GLY A 458 -21.16 -1.78 3.68
N PRO A 459 -22.41 -1.45 4.06
CA PRO A 459 -23.58 -2.06 3.47
C PRO A 459 -23.84 -1.52 2.06
N LYS A 460 -24.58 -2.30 1.25
CA LYS A 460 -25.16 -1.87 -0.01
C LYS A 460 -26.10 -0.67 0.25
N LEU A 461 -25.83 0.45 -0.42
CA LEU A 461 -26.61 1.69 -0.29
C LEU A 461 -27.40 2.04 -1.56
N ILE A 462 -26.93 1.63 -2.73
CA ILE A 462 -27.58 1.83 -4.03
C ILE A 462 -27.60 0.54 -4.85
N GLU A 463 -28.46 0.47 -5.86
CA GLU A 463 -28.52 -0.62 -6.81
C GLU A 463 -27.31 -0.62 -7.77
N PRO A 464 -26.79 -1.81 -8.14
CA PRO A 464 -25.69 -1.93 -9.08
C PRO A 464 -25.91 -1.17 -10.40
N HIS A 465 -24.85 -0.55 -10.89
CA HIS A 465 -24.81 0.05 -12.21
C HIS A 465 -24.96 -1.01 -13.33
N ALA A 466 -26.00 -0.86 -14.16
CA ALA A 466 -26.28 -1.75 -15.29
C ALA A 466 -26.24 -3.24 -14.86
N ASP A 467 -25.42 -4.06 -15.52
CA ASP A 467 -25.32 -5.48 -15.23
C ASP A 467 -24.18 -5.80 -14.24
N ALA A 468 -23.60 -4.81 -13.56
CA ALA A 468 -22.49 -5.05 -12.63
C ALA A 468 -22.85 -6.08 -11.55
N ARG A 469 -21.86 -6.89 -11.16
CA ARG A 469 -21.98 -7.90 -10.10
C ARG A 469 -20.82 -7.81 -9.11
N PRO A 470 -21.03 -8.18 -7.83
CA PRO A 470 -19.98 -8.27 -6.84
C PRO A 470 -19.00 -9.40 -7.14
N ASN A 471 -17.79 -9.31 -6.58
CA ASN A 471 -16.72 -10.29 -6.80
C ASN A 471 -17.15 -11.68 -6.33
N ILE A 472 -17.81 -11.78 -5.16
CA ILE A 472 -18.28 -13.06 -4.63
C ILE A 472 -19.25 -13.78 -5.60
N PHE A 473 -20.10 -13.03 -6.32
CA PHE A 473 -20.98 -13.63 -7.33
C PHE A 473 -20.18 -14.32 -8.43
N VAL A 474 -19.16 -13.66 -8.96
CA VAL A 474 -18.29 -14.24 -10.00
C VAL A 474 -17.57 -15.49 -9.48
N ILE A 475 -17.05 -15.42 -8.26
CA ILE A 475 -16.37 -16.55 -7.62
C ILE A 475 -17.30 -17.76 -7.45
N ASN A 476 -18.50 -17.54 -6.92
CA ASN A 476 -19.48 -18.61 -6.69
C ASN A 476 -19.99 -19.20 -8.02
N GLU A 477 -20.24 -18.37 -9.03
CA GLU A 477 -20.69 -18.85 -10.34
C GLU A 477 -19.62 -19.61 -11.13
N LEU A 478 -18.35 -19.20 -11.02
CA LEU A 478 -17.24 -19.95 -11.58
C LEU A 478 -17.04 -21.28 -10.85
N ALA A 479 -17.14 -21.30 -9.51
CA ALA A 479 -17.04 -22.52 -8.74
C ALA A 479 -18.07 -23.59 -9.15
N LYS A 480 -19.33 -23.17 -9.39
CA LYS A 480 -20.38 -24.06 -9.91
C LYS A 480 -20.00 -24.69 -11.25
N ARG A 481 -19.49 -23.88 -12.19
CA ARG A 481 -19.08 -24.35 -13.52
C ARG A 481 -17.85 -25.23 -13.49
N LEU A 482 -16.90 -24.94 -12.60
CA LEU A 482 -15.64 -25.68 -12.43
C LEU A 482 -15.77 -26.93 -11.53
N GLY A 483 -17.01 -27.34 -11.20
CA GLY A 483 -17.31 -28.56 -10.48
C GLY A 483 -17.08 -28.53 -8.96
N VAL A 484 -16.79 -27.37 -8.38
CA VAL A 484 -16.48 -27.21 -6.94
C VAL A 484 -17.51 -26.40 -6.16
N GLY A 485 -18.60 -25.96 -6.80
CA GLY A 485 -19.65 -25.17 -6.17
C GLY A 485 -20.50 -25.91 -5.12
N HIS A 486 -20.30 -27.21 -4.95
CA HIS A 486 -20.92 -28.01 -3.88
C HIS A 486 -20.16 -27.92 -2.55
N LEU A 487 -18.94 -27.36 -2.56
CA LEU A 487 -18.13 -27.20 -1.35
C LEU A 487 -18.68 -26.04 -0.48
N PRO A 488 -18.65 -26.16 0.85
CA PRO A 488 -19.17 -25.14 1.76
C PRO A 488 -18.64 -23.73 1.47
N GLY A 489 -19.54 -22.76 1.56
CA GLY A 489 -19.25 -21.34 1.38
C GLY A 489 -19.60 -20.81 -0.02
N PHE A 490 -19.59 -21.63 -1.07
CA PHE A 490 -19.92 -21.17 -2.44
C PHE A 490 -21.41 -20.92 -2.67
N GLU A 491 -22.25 -21.39 -1.77
CA GLU A 491 -23.68 -21.13 -1.69
C GLU A 491 -24.04 -19.87 -0.89
N LEU A 492 -23.07 -19.33 -0.13
CA LEU A 492 -23.29 -18.23 0.80
C LEU A 492 -23.16 -16.87 0.12
N ASP A 493 -23.94 -15.91 0.61
CA ASP A 493 -23.88 -14.50 0.24
C ASP A 493 -22.93 -13.70 1.15
N GLU A 494 -22.78 -12.41 0.87
CA GLU A 494 -21.92 -11.53 1.64
C GLU A 494 -22.27 -11.47 3.13
N ARG A 495 -23.56 -11.33 3.44
CA ARG A 495 -24.02 -11.14 4.83
C ARG A 495 -23.77 -12.36 5.67
N THR A 496 -24.10 -13.54 5.14
CA THR A 496 -23.92 -14.80 5.86
C THR A 496 -22.44 -15.05 6.17
N LEU A 497 -21.55 -14.75 5.22
CA LEU A 497 -20.10 -14.84 5.45
C LEU A 497 -19.59 -13.82 6.49
N ILE A 498 -20.13 -12.59 6.49
CA ILE A 498 -19.79 -11.58 7.50
C ILE A 498 -20.24 -12.06 8.88
N ASP A 499 -21.45 -12.57 9.01
CA ASP A 499 -22.00 -13.06 10.28
C ASP A 499 -21.22 -14.24 10.84
N HIS A 500 -20.88 -15.23 9.99
CA HIS A 500 -20.05 -16.36 10.40
C HIS A 500 -18.66 -15.90 10.87
N MET A 501 -18.00 -15.02 10.12
CA MET A 501 -16.71 -14.46 10.53
C MET A 501 -16.83 -13.70 11.86
N ASN A 502 -17.85 -12.85 12.00
CA ASN A 502 -18.04 -12.02 13.17
C ASN A 502 -18.32 -12.86 14.41
N ALA A 503 -19.18 -13.89 14.30
CA ALA A 503 -19.43 -14.84 15.38
C ALA A 503 -18.15 -15.53 15.86
N ASN A 504 -17.31 -16.00 14.92
CA ASN A 504 -16.02 -16.63 15.25
C ASN A 504 -14.95 -15.64 15.78
N SER A 505 -15.16 -14.34 15.59
CA SER A 505 -14.23 -13.27 15.99
C SER A 505 -14.71 -12.45 17.19
N ALA A 506 -15.83 -12.85 17.82
CA ALA A 506 -16.49 -12.09 18.88
C ALA A 506 -16.83 -10.63 18.48
N LEU A 507 -17.23 -10.43 17.22
CA LEU A 507 -17.73 -9.16 16.69
C LEU A 507 -19.25 -9.20 16.55
N PRO A 508 -19.95 -8.05 16.57
CA PRO A 508 -21.39 -8.02 16.35
C PRO A 508 -21.76 -8.50 14.95
N ASP A 509 -22.94 -9.08 14.80
CA ASP A 509 -23.52 -9.46 13.51
C ASP A 509 -23.76 -8.24 12.59
N PHE A 510 -24.13 -8.52 11.35
CA PHE A 510 -24.33 -7.54 10.29
C PHE A 510 -25.36 -6.49 10.67
N ASP A 511 -26.54 -6.90 11.17
CA ASP A 511 -27.62 -5.97 11.50
C ASP A 511 -27.27 -5.09 12.71
N THR A 512 -26.62 -5.66 13.73
CA THR A 512 -26.09 -4.88 14.86
C THR A 512 -25.02 -3.89 14.39
N LEU A 513 -24.11 -4.29 13.50
CA LEU A 513 -23.11 -3.39 12.92
C LEU A 513 -23.75 -2.35 11.99
N LYS A 514 -24.89 -2.63 11.36
CA LYS A 514 -25.60 -1.67 10.54
C LYS A 514 -26.20 -0.55 11.38
N GLU A 515 -26.68 -0.87 12.57
CA GLU A 515 -27.14 0.11 13.56
C GLU A 515 -25.98 0.88 14.20
N LYS A 516 -24.94 0.17 14.66
CA LYS A 516 -23.76 0.76 15.34
C LYS A 516 -22.75 1.42 14.40
N ARG A 517 -22.79 1.07 13.10
CA ARG A 517 -21.90 1.46 12.00
C ARG A 517 -20.48 0.90 12.10
N PHE A 518 -19.89 0.88 13.30
CA PHE A 518 -18.55 0.38 13.56
C PHE A 518 -18.37 -0.05 15.02
N VAL A 519 -17.26 -0.75 15.28
CA VAL A 519 -16.78 -1.09 16.63
C VAL A 519 -15.34 -0.61 16.76
N ASP A 520 -15.01 0.04 17.88
CA ASP A 520 -13.64 0.43 18.25
C ASP A 520 -13.00 -0.67 19.11
N LEU A 521 -11.91 -1.26 18.63
CA LEU A 521 -11.20 -2.36 19.31
C LEU A 521 -9.94 -1.89 20.04
N GLN A 522 -9.87 -0.63 20.45
CA GLN A 522 -8.71 -0.08 21.17
C GLN A 522 -8.39 -0.86 22.45
N PRO A 523 -7.19 -1.48 22.55
CA PRO A 523 -6.71 -2.09 23.79
C PRO A 523 -6.51 -1.05 24.89
N SER A 524 -6.28 -1.52 26.12
CA SER A 524 -5.88 -0.63 27.21
C SER A 524 -4.61 0.14 26.86
N PHE A 525 -4.41 1.27 27.52
CA PHE A 525 -3.21 2.09 27.36
C PHE A 525 -1.94 1.27 27.58
N GLU A 526 -1.86 0.49 28.67
CA GLU A 526 -0.69 -0.32 29.04
C GLU A 526 -0.36 -1.39 27.99
N GLU A 527 -1.38 -2.00 27.37
CA GLU A 527 -1.16 -2.98 26.30
C GLU A 527 -0.71 -2.30 25.00
N ALA A 528 -1.37 -1.23 24.58
CA ALA A 528 -1.04 -0.50 23.36
C ALA A 528 0.35 0.15 23.42
N HIS A 529 0.80 0.51 24.62
CA HIS A 529 2.09 1.14 24.89
C HIS A 529 3.18 0.15 25.33
N TYR A 530 2.91 -1.17 25.30
CA TYR A 530 3.88 -2.20 25.69
C TYR A 530 4.42 -2.06 27.12
N LEU A 531 3.66 -1.46 28.03
CA LEU A 531 4.04 -1.34 29.45
C LEU A 531 3.93 -2.67 30.19
N ASN A 532 3.15 -3.60 29.63
CA ASN A 532 3.09 -5.00 30.02
C ASN A 532 4.12 -5.89 29.27
N GLY A 533 5.01 -5.28 28.48
CA GLY A 533 5.99 -5.94 27.63
C GLY A 533 5.63 -5.95 26.15
N PHE A 534 6.67 -5.96 25.30
CA PHE A 534 6.56 -6.18 23.86
C PHE A 534 6.11 -7.61 23.54
N LYS A 535 5.64 -7.86 22.31
CA LYS A 535 5.00 -9.14 21.95
C LYS A 535 6.01 -10.22 21.56
N TRP A 536 7.16 -10.20 22.22
CA TRP A 536 8.13 -11.29 22.23
C TRP A 536 8.01 -12.12 23.51
N PRO A 537 8.44 -13.39 23.53
CA PRO A 537 8.27 -14.27 24.70
C PRO A 537 8.83 -13.73 26.03
N ASP A 538 9.87 -12.90 26.00
CA ASP A 538 10.50 -12.27 27.16
C ASP A 538 10.00 -10.84 27.44
N GLY A 539 9.01 -10.35 26.69
CA GLY A 539 8.43 -9.02 26.87
C GLY A 539 9.30 -7.86 26.39
N LYS A 540 10.37 -8.10 25.62
CA LYS A 540 11.37 -7.06 25.28
C LYS A 540 11.38 -6.70 23.80
N PHE A 541 11.53 -5.42 23.50
CA PHE A 541 11.83 -4.93 22.15
C PHE A 541 13.19 -5.48 21.71
N ARG A 542 13.28 -5.87 20.44
CA ARG A 542 14.50 -6.40 19.85
C ARG A 542 15.30 -5.30 19.19
N PHE A 543 16.41 -4.87 19.79
CA PHE A 543 17.46 -4.20 19.03
C PHE A 543 18.29 -5.18 18.23
N ARG A 544 18.34 -6.46 18.63
CA ARG A 544 19.05 -7.53 17.92
C ARG A 544 18.06 -8.57 17.37
N PRO A 545 17.25 -8.22 16.36
CA PRO A 545 16.26 -9.14 15.83
C PRO A 545 16.93 -10.34 15.14
N ASP A 546 16.38 -11.53 15.35
CA ASP A 546 16.67 -12.68 14.49
C ASP A 546 15.89 -12.54 13.19
N TRP A 547 16.48 -11.86 12.20
CA TRP A 547 15.86 -11.59 10.90
C TRP A 547 15.44 -12.84 10.12
N LEU A 548 16.09 -13.99 10.38
CA LEU A 548 15.95 -15.20 9.56
C LEU A 548 15.00 -16.21 10.23
N GLY A 549 15.12 -16.39 11.54
CA GLY A 549 14.33 -17.35 12.32
C GLY A 549 13.03 -16.78 12.87
N SER A 550 12.92 -15.46 13.07
CA SER A 550 11.73 -14.87 13.70
C SER A 550 10.45 -15.08 12.89
N PRO A 551 9.29 -15.25 13.56
CA PRO A 551 7.99 -15.17 12.89
C PRO A 551 7.77 -13.77 12.32
N SER A 552 6.95 -13.68 11.28
CA SER A 552 6.49 -12.40 10.73
C SER A 552 5.20 -12.62 9.93
N PRO A 553 4.22 -11.69 9.97
CA PRO A 553 2.92 -11.87 9.30
C PRO A 553 3.02 -11.95 7.77
N ASN A 554 4.15 -11.55 7.21
CA ASN A 554 4.43 -11.50 5.78
C ASN A 554 5.67 -12.34 5.39
N LYS A 555 6.07 -13.28 6.26
CA LYS A 555 7.17 -14.21 5.96
C LYS A 555 6.80 -15.01 4.71
N PRO A 556 7.72 -15.17 3.74
CA PRO A 556 7.46 -15.99 2.58
C PRO A 556 7.13 -17.43 3.00
N PRO A 557 6.26 -18.12 2.26
CA PRO A 557 6.07 -19.55 2.39
C PRO A 557 7.42 -20.28 2.33
N GLU A 558 7.57 -21.36 3.10
CA GLU A 558 8.82 -22.13 3.19
C GLU A 558 9.34 -22.55 1.81
N ALA A 559 8.45 -22.96 0.90
CA ALA A 559 8.78 -23.34 -0.46
C ALA A 559 9.44 -22.23 -1.31
N MET A 560 9.22 -20.95 -0.97
CA MET A 560 9.87 -19.83 -1.64
C MET A 560 11.24 -19.50 -1.05
N GLY A 561 11.50 -19.90 0.19
CA GLY A 561 12.67 -19.51 0.96
C GLY A 561 12.70 -18.01 1.31
N LEU A 562 13.78 -17.60 1.97
CA LEU A 562 14.06 -16.18 2.21
C LEU A 562 14.39 -15.47 0.89
N GLN A 563 14.08 -14.18 0.84
CA GLN A 563 14.20 -13.36 -0.36
C GLN A 563 15.31 -12.31 -0.18
N GLY A 564 15.90 -11.88 -1.30
CA GLY A 564 16.91 -10.82 -1.32
C GLY A 564 18.24 -11.20 -0.64
N PRO A 565 19.19 -10.24 -0.54
CA PRO A 565 20.51 -10.48 0.05
C PRO A 565 20.49 -10.45 1.59
N TYR A 566 19.82 -11.40 2.21
CA TYR A 566 19.61 -11.43 3.67
C TYR A 566 20.87 -11.78 4.50
N GLN A 567 21.95 -12.25 3.87
CA GLN A 567 23.17 -12.71 4.56
C GLN A 567 23.96 -11.57 5.22
N THR A 568 23.80 -10.35 4.72
CA THR A 568 24.54 -9.16 5.18
C THR A 568 23.66 -8.20 5.97
N ILE A 569 22.46 -8.62 6.37
CA ILE A 569 21.55 -7.76 7.12
C ILE A 569 22.19 -7.37 8.47
N PRO A 570 22.15 -6.08 8.88
CA PRO A 570 22.77 -5.67 10.13
C PRO A 570 22.13 -6.32 11.35
N GLU A 571 22.97 -6.63 12.33
CA GLU A 571 22.55 -7.23 13.60
C GLU A 571 21.82 -6.24 14.52
N PHE A 572 22.25 -4.97 14.51
CA PHE A 572 21.63 -3.84 15.21
C PHE A 572 20.98 -2.88 14.20
N PRO A 573 20.16 -1.91 14.64
CA PRO A 573 19.82 -0.76 13.82
C PRO A 573 21.08 -0.14 13.19
N ASP A 574 21.14 -0.08 11.86
CA ASP A 574 22.29 0.49 11.15
C ASP A 574 21.89 1.03 9.77
N HIS A 575 22.83 1.73 9.13
CA HIS A 575 22.76 1.99 7.70
C HIS A 575 23.17 0.75 6.92
N TRP A 576 22.33 0.32 5.98
CA TRP A 576 22.62 -0.81 5.12
C TRP A 576 22.65 -0.41 3.65
N GLU A 577 23.80 -0.56 3.00
CA GLU A 577 24.04 -0.09 1.62
C GLU A 577 23.43 -1.00 0.54
N VAL A 578 22.50 -1.89 0.90
CA VAL A 578 21.70 -2.65 -0.07
C VAL A 578 20.60 -1.75 -0.63
N ILE A 579 20.98 -1.02 -1.67
CA ILE A 579 20.13 -0.16 -2.51
C ILE A 579 20.62 -0.26 -3.96
N GLU A 580 19.83 0.23 -4.91
CA GLU A 580 20.31 0.43 -6.29
C GLU A 580 21.09 1.75 -6.37
N ALA A 581 22.37 1.67 -5.98
CA ALA A 581 23.28 2.81 -5.88
C ALA A 581 23.49 3.48 -7.26
N ALA A 582 23.37 4.81 -7.28
CA ALA A 582 23.68 5.63 -8.45
C ALA A 582 25.16 5.48 -8.87
N ASP A 583 25.41 5.52 -10.16
CA ASP A 583 26.74 5.37 -10.77
C ASP A 583 26.97 6.41 -11.87
N ALA A 584 28.12 6.35 -12.54
CA ALA A 584 28.47 7.32 -13.58
C ALA A 584 27.52 7.29 -14.79
N GLU A 585 26.91 6.14 -15.10
CA GLU A 585 25.96 5.99 -16.20
C GLU A 585 24.52 6.34 -15.77
N HIS A 586 24.21 6.18 -14.48
CA HIS A 586 22.90 6.41 -13.88
C HIS A 586 23.03 7.28 -12.61
N PRO A 587 23.35 8.58 -12.75
CA PRO A 587 23.74 9.43 -11.63
C PRO A 587 22.57 9.86 -10.73
N PHE A 588 21.32 9.59 -11.11
CA PHE A 588 20.14 10.01 -10.36
C PHE A 588 19.43 8.84 -9.69
N ARG A 589 18.85 9.07 -8.52
CA ARG A 589 17.91 8.16 -7.85
C ARG A 589 16.48 8.66 -8.04
N LEU A 590 15.65 7.82 -8.62
CA LEU A 590 14.22 8.02 -8.81
C LEU A 590 13.42 7.52 -7.61
N THR A 591 12.46 8.33 -7.19
CA THR A 591 11.39 7.91 -6.29
C THR A 591 10.02 8.10 -6.94
N THR A 592 9.12 7.13 -6.76
CA THR A 592 7.76 7.14 -7.32
C THR A 592 6.73 7.42 -6.23
N SER A 593 6.57 8.69 -5.87
CA SER A 593 5.66 9.09 -4.79
C SER A 593 4.19 9.04 -5.24
N PRO A 594 3.21 8.88 -4.35
CA PRO A 594 1.79 8.98 -4.74
C PRO A 594 1.39 10.41 -5.15
N ALA A 595 0.60 10.54 -6.22
CA ALA A 595 -0.01 11.81 -6.60
C ALA A 595 -1.14 12.22 -5.64
N HIS A 596 -1.48 13.52 -5.62
CA HIS A 596 -2.48 14.05 -4.71
C HIS A 596 -3.90 13.59 -5.08
N ASN A 597 -4.26 13.61 -6.36
CA ASN A 597 -5.61 13.31 -6.83
C ASN A 597 -5.81 11.85 -7.26
N PHE A 598 -4.74 11.05 -7.34
CA PHE A 598 -4.85 9.61 -7.54
C PHE A 598 -4.76 8.83 -6.20
N LEU A 599 -5.15 7.57 -6.25
CA LEU A 599 -4.81 6.58 -5.24
C LEU A 599 -4.27 5.36 -5.99
N ASN A 600 -2.95 5.19 -6.00
CA ASN A 600 -2.28 4.28 -6.94
C ASN A 600 -2.76 4.60 -8.37
N SER A 601 -3.35 3.63 -9.08
CA SER A 601 -3.94 3.80 -10.41
C SER A 601 -5.46 4.07 -10.39
N THR A 602 -6.07 4.31 -9.22
CA THR A 602 -7.50 4.59 -9.05
C THR A 602 -7.75 6.11 -9.02
N PHE A 603 -8.94 6.54 -9.46
CA PHE A 603 -9.37 7.94 -9.63
C PHE A 603 -8.71 8.71 -10.77
N ALA A 604 -7.84 8.06 -11.55
CA ALA A 604 -7.18 8.68 -12.70
C ALA A 604 -8.15 9.06 -13.82
N GLU A 605 -9.31 8.41 -13.89
CA GLU A 605 -10.37 8.67 -14.86
C GLU A 605 -11.31 9.83 -14.48
N THR A 606 -11.32 10.27 -13.22
CA THR A 606 -12.32 11.28 -12.80
C THR A 606 -12.05 12.66 -13.43
N PRO A 607 -13.10 13.44 -13.77
CA PRO A 607 -12.95 14.75 -14.38
C PRO A 607 -12.04 15.70 -13.60
N THR A 608 -12.13 15.71 -12.27
CA THR A 608 -11.24 16.61 -11.53
C THR A 608 -9.80 16.12 -11.51
N SER A 609 -9.55 14.82 -11.43
CA SER A 609 -8.19 14.30 -11.43
C SER A 609 -7.51 14.54 -12.77
N THR A 610 -8.19 14.30 -13.90
CA THR A 610 -7.66 14.60 -15.25
C THR A 610 -7.39 16.09 -15.46
N ALA A 611 -8.19 16.99 -14.86
CA ALA A 611 -7.95 18.43 -14.92
C ALA A 611 -6.76 18.91 -14.06
N LYS A 612 -6.37 18.15 -13.02
CA LYS A 612 -5.31 18.53 -12.07
C LYS A 612 -3.99 17.82 -12.32
N GLU A 613 -4.04 16.53 -12.63
CA GLU A 613 -2.91 15.66 -12.92
C GLU A 613 -2.81 15.56 -14.45
N ILE A 614 -2.32 16.62 -15.09
CA ILE A 614 -2.45 16.82 -16.54
C ILE A 614 -1.57 15.84 -17.33
N ARG A 615 -0.33 15.65 -16.88
CA ARG A 615 0.67 14.83 -17.57
C ARG A 615 1.71 14.27 -16.58
N PRO A 616 2.43 13.20 -16.94
CA PRO A 616 3.56 12.73 -16.16
C PRO A 616 4.69 13.75 -16.12
N GLU A 617 5.17 14.03 -14.90
CA GLU A 617 6.21 15.02 -14.61
C GLU A 617 7.34 14.41 -13.76
N LEU A 618 8.53 15.01 -13.86
CA LEU A 618 9.68 14.67 -13.06
C LEU A 618 10.18 15.91 -12.32
N LEU A 619 10.16 15.88 -11.00
CA LEU A 619 10.73 16.93 -10.16
C LEU A 619 12.26 16.81 -10.17
N ILE A 620 12.94 17.86 -10.63
CA ILE A 620 14.41 17.91 -10.75
C ILE A 620 14.94 19.11 -9.95
N HIS A 621 16.06 18.93 -9.25
CA HIS A 621 16.70 20.04 -8.54
C HIS A 621 17.23 21.07 -9.56
N PRO A 622 17.04 22.39 -9.34
CA PRO A 622 17.47 23.42 -10.30
C PRO A 622 18.94 23.31 -10.72
N ASP A 623 19.87 23.13 -9.77
CA ASP A 623 21.30 22.96 -10.09
C ASP A 623 21.61 21.72 -10.93
N ASP A 624 20.83 20.65 -10.79
CA ASP A 624 21.02 19.43 -11.59
C ASP A 624 20.44 19.62 -12.99
N ALA A 625 19.31 20.34 -13.10
CA ALA A 625 18.74 20.71 -14.39
C ALA A 625 19.65 21.68 -15.17
N GLU A 626 20.23 22.67 -14.50
CA GLU A 626 21.21 23.60 -15.08
C GLU A 626 22.44 22.83 -15.62
N ALA A 627 22.99 21.90 -14.83
CA ALA A 627 24.11 21.07 -15.27
C ALA A 627 23.79 20.19 -16.49
N LEU A 628 22.52 19.86 -16.70
CA LEU A 628 22.03 19.07 -17.84
C LEU A 628 21.49 19.94 -18.99
N GLY A 629 21.44 21.28 -18.85
CA GLY A 629 20.84 22.17 -19.83
C GLY A 629 19.33 22.00 -20.01
N ILE A 630 18.61 21.64 -18.94
CA ILE A 630 17.16 21.39 -18.93
C ILE A 630 16.44 22.60 -18.31
N ALA A 631 15.46 23.15 -19.02
CA ALA A 631 14.58 24.20 -18.52
C ALA A 631 13.28 23.63 -17.92
N ASP A 632 12.55 24.47 -17.17
CA ASP A 632 11.25 24.11 -16.63
C ASP A 632 10.24 23.81 -17.74
N GLY A 633 9.50 22.72 -17.61
CA GLY A 633 8.53 22.26 -18.59
C GLY A 633 9.13 21.52 -19.79
N ASP A 634 10.45 21.43 -19.91
CA ASP A 634 11.12 20.73 -21.01
C ASP A 634 10.71 19.26 -21.05
N ARG A 635 10.60 18.76 -22.27
CA ARG A 635 10.41 17.34 -22.53
C ARG A 635 11.74 16.62 -22.36
N ILE A 636 11.75 15.58 -21.54
CA ILE A 636 12.96 14.85 -21.15
C ILE A 636 12.77 13.35 -21.35
N GLU A 637 13.86 12.65 -21.67
CA GLU A 637 13.91 11.20 -21.60
C GLU A 637 14.65 10.79 -20.32
N ILE A 638 14.07 9.84 -19.59
CA ILE A 638 14.76 9.18 -18.49
C ILE A 638 14.80 7.69 -18.72
N GLY A 639 15.83 7.02 -18.21
CA GLY A 639 15.96 5.59 -18.40
C GLY A 639 17.03 4.92 -17.58
N ASN A 640 17.09 3.60 -17.72
CA ASN A 640 18.15 2.72 -17.24
C ASN A 640 18.19 1.45 -18.11
N HIS A 641 18.90 0.41 -17.68
CA HIS A 641 18.99 -0.86 -18.43
C HIS A 641 17.64 -1.59 -18.63
N ARG A 642 16.58 -1.24 -17.88
CA ARG A 642 15.25 -1.86 -18.01
C ARG A 642 14.39 -1.18 -19.08
N GLY A 643 14.62 0.11 -19.31
CA GLY A 643 13.99 0.86 -20.37
C GLY A 643 14.01 2.36 -20.14
N GLU A 644 13.13 3.04 -20.86
CA GLU A 644 13.13 4.49 -20.95
C GLU A 644 11.72 5.03 -21.17
N VAL A 645 11.44 6.20 -20.60
CA VAL A 645 10.14 6.89 -20.68
C VAL A 645 10.35 8.38 -20.89
N VAL A 646 9.33 9.04 -21.45
CA VAL A 646 9.33 10.48 -21.70
C VAL A 646 8.43 11.17 -20.68
N LEU A 647 8.96 12.18 -19.99
CA LEU A 647 8.22 13.03 -19.04
C LEU A 647 8.53 14.50 -19.32
N HIS A 648 7.96 15.37 -18.48
CA HIS A 648 8.28 16.80 -18.48
C HIS A 648 8.99 17.19 -17.20
N ALA A 649 10.05 17.98 -17.33
CA ALA A 649 10.82 18.50 -16.21
C ALA A 649 10.00 19.54 -15.43
N VAL A 650 10.07 19.47 -14.10
CA VAL A 650 9.58 20.51 -13.20
C VAL A 650 10.71 20.87 -12.24
N LEU A 651 11.17 22.12 -12.28
CA LEU A 651 12.25 22.58 -11.43
C LEU A 651 11.74 22.76 -9.99
N HIS A 652 12.32 22.01 -9.07
CA HIS A 652 11.89 21.96 -7.68
C HIS A 652 13.08 21.77 -6.74
N ALA A 653 13.37 22.79 -5.93
CA ALA A 653 14.46 22.77 -4.94
C ALA A 653 14.01 22.15 -3.60
N GLY A 654 13.27 21.04 -3.63
CA GLY A 654 12.73 20.40 -2.44
C GLY A 654 13.34 19.05 -2.11
N GLN A 655 14.24 18.52 -2.92
CA GLN A 655 14.93 17.25 -2.75
C GLN A 655 16.44 17.46 -2.82
N LYS A 656 17.23 16.51 -2.31
CA LYS A 656 18.70 16.60 -2.41
C LYS A 656 19.14 16.42 -3.87
N ARG A 657 20.23 17.07 -4.28
CA ARG A 657 20.84 16.87 -5.60
C ARG A 657 21.11 15.39 -5.88
N GLY A 658 20.90 14.97 -7.13
CA GLY A 658 20.95 13.57 -7.56
C GLY A 658 19.70 12.76 -7.19
N VAL A 659 18.66 13.38 -6.62
CA VAL A 659 17.36 12.73 -6.36
C VAL A 659 16.31 13.39 -7.24
N VAL A 660 15.47 12.56 -7.87
CA VAL A 660 14.33 13.01 -8.68
C VAL A 660 13.06 12.27 -8.28
N VAL A 661 11.92 12.92 -8.46
CA VAL A 661 10.63 12.42 -7.99
C VAL A 661 9.64 12.43 -9.14
N SER A 662 9.02 11.27 -9.40
CA SER A 662 7.82 11.17 -10.24
C SER A 662 6.63 10.93 -9.31
N GLU A 663 5.64 11.80 -9.35
CA GLU A 663 4.42 11.62 -8.57
C GLU A 663 3.34 10.89 -9.38
N GLY A 664 2.63 9.95 -8.74
CA GLY A 664 1.47 9.26 -9.29
C GLY A 664 1.78 8.04 -10.15
N LEU A 665 0.78 7.16 -10.24
CA LEU A 665 0.73 6.09 -11.23
C LEU A 665 -0.30 6.49 -12.30
N PHE A 666 0.15 7.29 -13.25
CA PHE A 666 -0.63 7.66 -14.41
C PHE A 666 -0.96 6.41 -15.25
N PRO A 667 -2.12 6.36 -15.94
CA PRO A 667 -2.38 5.36 -16.96
C PRO A 667 -1.24 5.32 -17.97
N ASN A 668 -0.89 4.15 -18.48
CA ASN A 668 0.26 4.02 -19.38
C ASN A 668 0.11 4.89 -20.64
N SER A 669 -1.13 5.09 -21.11
CA SER A 669 -1.47 5.98 -22.24
C SER A 669 -1.19 7.46 -22.02
N ALA A 670 -0.96 7.90 -20.77
CA ALA A 670 -0.53 9.28 -20.48
C ALA A 670 0.95 9.51 -20.81
N PHE A 671 1.72 8.45 -21.02
CA PHE A 671 3.12 8.51 -21.47
C PHE A 671 3.17 8.33 -22.98
N GLU A 672 4.05 9.06 -23.65
CA GLU A 672 4.09 9.10 -25.13
C GLU A 672 4.35 7.75 -25.81
N ARG A 673 4.98 6.81 -25.11
CA ARG A 673 5.26 5.45 -25.62
C ARG A 673 4.22 4.41 -25.18
N GLY A 674 3.21 4.81 -24.41
CA GLY A 674 2.31 3.87 -23.75
C GLY A 674 3.02 3.03 -22.69
N GLU A 675 4.10 3.55 -22.10
CA GLU A 675 4.94 2.88 -21.09
C GLU A 675 5.08 3.79 -19.87
N GLY A 676 4.60 3.33 -18.73
CA GLY A 676 4.58 4.08 -17.47
C GLY A 676 5.89 4.01 -16.70
N ILE A 677 5.97 4.79 -15.62
CA ILE A 677 7.17 4.93 -14.77
C ILE A 677 7.72 3.60 -14.23
N ASN A 678 6.86 2.60 -14.02
CA ASN A 678 7.24 1.27 -13.57
C ASN A 678 8.03 0.45 -14.62
N THR A 679 8.19 0.96 -15.84
CA THR A 679 9.19 0.46 -16.80
C THR A 679 10.61 0.54 -16.22
N LEU A 680 10.89 1.57 -15.42
CA LEU A 680 12.21 1.81 -14.85
C LEU A 680 12.44 1.06 -13.55
N VAL A 681 11.39 0.53 -12.90
CA VAL A 681 11.46 -0.10 -11.58
C VAL A 681 11.77 -1.59 -11.72
N GLY A 682 12.68 -2.11 -10.91
CA GLY A 682 13.05 -3.53 -10.90
C GLY A 682 12.16 -4.37 -9.98
N ALA A 683 12.06 -5.68 -10.26
CA ALA A 683 11.30 -6.63 -9.45
C ALA A 683 12.17 -7.42 -8.44
N GLN A 684 13.39 -6.95 -8.13
CA GLN A 684 14.24 -7.63 -7.16
C GLN A 684 13.62 -7.56 -5.77
N SER A 685 13.46 -8.71 -5.14
CA SER A 685 12.85 -8.84 -3.82
C SER A 685 13.78 -8.28 -2.72
N PRO A 686 13.32 -7.31 -1.91
CA PRO A 686 14.03 -6.85 -0.71
C PRO A 686 14.23 -7.97 0.31
N ALA A 687 15.28 -7.85 1.14
CA ALA A 687 15.54 -8.81 2.20
C ALA A 687 14.77 -8.50 3.49
N PRO A 688 14.50 -9.51 4.34
CA PRO A 688 14.63 -10.96 4.09
C PRO A 688 13.36 -11.61 3.52
N TYR A 689 12.25 -10.87 3.49
CA TYR A 689 10.90 -11.42 3.23
C TYR A 689 10.27 -10.92 1.94
N GLY A 690 11.04 -10.29 1.07
CA GLY A 690 10.59 -9.82 -0.22
C GLY A 690 9.81 -8.51 -0.13
N GLY A 691 9.05 -8.24 -1.18
CA GLY A 691 8.37 -6.97 -1.36
C GLY A 691 8.80 -6.26 -2.64
N LEU A 692 8.43 -4.98 -2.72
CA LEU A 692 8.77 -4.11 -3.85
C LEU A 692 9.55 -2.88 -3.39
N ALA A 693 10.68 -2.62 -4.05
CA ALA A 693 11.48 -1.42 -3.88
C ALA A 693 11.28 -0.47 -5.08
N VAL A 694 10.62 0.66 -4.84
CA VAL A 694 10.25 1.64 -5.87
C VAL A 694 10.87 3.02 -5.64
N HIS A 695 11.54 3.24 -4.50
CA HIS A 695 12.10 4.54 -4.10
C HIS A 695 13.64 4.57 -4.08
N ASP A 696 14.31 3.65 -4.74
CA ASP A 696 15.78 3.61 -4.84
C ASP A 696 16.28 3.29 -6.26
N THR A 697 15.44 3.44 -7.29
CA THR A 697 15.80 3.11 -8.67
C THR A 697 16.82 4.11 -9.22
N LYS A 698 17.96 3.64 -9.77
CA LYS A 698 18.93 4.51 -10.45
C LYS A 698 18.56 4.73 -11.92
N ILE A 699 18.76 5.96 -12.41
CA ILE A 699 18.43 6.37 -13.77
C ILE A 699 19.43 7.42 -14.31
N TRP A 700 19.43 7.58 -15.63
CA TRP A 700 19.94 8.76 -16.33
C TRP A 700 18.81 9.69 -16.76
N ILE A 701 19.17 10.94 -17.08
CA ILE A 701 18.26 11.97 -17.62
C ILE A 701 18.92 12.58 -18.86
N LYS A 702 18.17 12.73 -19.95
CA LYS A 702 18.61 13.39 -21.18
C LYS A 702 17.56 14.42 -21.61
N ALA A 703 18.03 15.56 -22.11
CA ALA A 703 17.17 16.47 -22.86
C ALA A 703 16.62 15.72 -24.09
N TYR A 704 15.31 15.75 -24.29
CA TYR A 704 14.71 15.09 -25.45
C TYR A 704 14.95 15.97 -26.68
N PRO A 705 15.47 15.44 -27.82
CA PRO A 705 15.68 16.26 -29.00
C PRO A 705 14.35 16.87 -29.46
N ALA A 706 14.35 18.19 -29.72
CA ALA A 706 13.20 18.87 -30.30
C ALA A 706 12.74 18.07 -31.53
N ARG A 707 11.44 17.72 -31.60
CA ARG A 707 10.90 17.10 -32.82
C ARG A 707 11.17 18.07 -33.97
N ALA A 708 11.97 17.62 -34.93
CA ALA A 708 12.25 18.34 -36.17
C ALA A 708 10.97 18.58 -36.98
#